data_AF-A0A075V051-F1
#
_entry.id   AF-A0A075V051-F1
#
_cell.length_a   1.000
_cell.length_b   1.000
_cell.length_c   1.000
_cell.angle_alpha   90.00
_cell.angle_beta   90.00
_cell.angle_gamma   90.00
#
_symmetry.space_group_name_H-M   'P 1'
#
loop_
_entity.id
_entity.type
_entity.pdbx_description
1 polymer ?
#
loop_
_entity_poly.entity_id
_entity_poly.type
_entity_poly.pdbx_seq_one_letter_code
_entity_poly.pdbx_strand_id
1 'polypeptide(L)'
;MRETERRFRPEIQGLRALACVLVVVYHVWLGRISGGVDAFFLISGFLVTGQLYRAASRGKIEYRPMWGRMIKRLFPAALTVLLLVVAVSMVLLPQNRWFQTIKEVVASALYLENWQLAADSADYFAQHNSASVVQHFWSLSIQGQFYVVWPLLVGLVLLIAKRAGRNVLPLLSATLGVVFAASLAYSVWLTAVDQPLAYFDSLTRVWEFALGGLLALLIDRIQVPRPARVVFGWAGVAGLVSCGLVLQVGTVFPGYLALWPTLSAALVILAGDTAFKAGADRFLSSRPLKYLGDLSYALYLWHWPVLVFYLVARDREEVGLRGGAVIIALAFGLAVLTHHLVEKPVRVSAIGAGNRWGAYRFGAATLAAVLAATGAWQWVSVSQAESYSIAVDDPDHPGALAHTEGFTYWGAADAALVPSFVAVSEDWAGIDPARCGTSPRNADLEVCTSQTTGHPARRIVVAGDSHAGQFLGALLPVAEKKNWEVTSILRGGCPFSTDSDAVPGDQSCIDWNTAVVDEIVTTRPDAVMTIGTRDVKIGVEERVPAGYVAQWRKVDEAGIPVLAVRDNPRFGQSPSACVESRGAESPECATPRYDLYAAEPPYETLPDLPSNVRFVDFSDYFCTAEVCPPVIGNVLVYLDDNHVSGTYMSTMSAIAEKAIIEALGWADDHAEEPPPGG
;
A
#
# COMPACT_ATOMS: atom_id res chain seq x y z
N MET A 1 -20.23 14.61 48.55
CA MET A 1 -19.59 13.98 47.37
C MET A 1 -19.75 12.47 47.51
N ARG A 2 -20.64 11.84 46.73
CA ARG A 2 -20.76 10.37 46.73
C ARG A 2 -19.52 9.80 46.04
N GLU A 3 -18.81 8.91 46.74
CA GLU A 3 -17.84 8.01 46.11
C GLU A 3 -18.49 7.37 44.89
N THR A 4 -18.01 7.72 43.70
CA THR A 4 -18.46 7.08 42.48
C THR A 4 -17.77 5.72 42.43
N GLU A 5 -18.44 4.68 42.90
CA GLU A 5 -17.98 3.29 42.78
C GLU A 5 -17.55 3.02 41.33
N ARG A 6 -16.42 2.33 41.15
CA ARG A 6 -15.95 1.91 39.83
C ARG A 6 -16.90 0.85 39.28
N ARG A 7 -17.94 1.26 38.56
CA ARG A 7 -18.89 0.35 37.91
C ARG A 7 -18.30 -0.12 36.58
N PHE A 8 -17.97 -1.40 36.48
CA PHE A 8 -17.59 -2.04 35.23
C PHE A 8 -18.78 -2.01 34.25
N ARG A 9 -18.54 -1.61 32.99
CA ARG A 9 -19.53 -1.52 31.91
C ARG A 9 -19.34 -2.69 30.93
N PRO A 10 -19.97 -3.85 31.18
CA PRO A 10 -19.77 -5.06 30.37
C PRO A 10 -20.15 -4.92 28.90
N GLU A 11 -21.11 -4.06 28.59
CA GLU A 11 -21.62 -3.82 27.24
C GLU A 11 -20.54 -3.22 26.31
N ILE A 12 -19.55 -2.49 26.85
CA ILE A 12 -18.42 -1.96 26.07
C ILE A 12 -17.51 -3.10 25.58
N GLN A 13 -17.37 -4.18 26.36
CA GLN A 13 -16.65 -5.36 25.89
C GLN A 13 -17.40 -6.09 24.78
N GLY A 14 -18.72 -6.18 24.89
CA GLY A 14 -19.55 -6.72 23.80
C GLY A 14 -19.46 -5.88 22.52
N LEU A 15 -19.42 -4.55 22.64
CA LEU A 15 -19.25 -3.67 21.48
C LEU A 15 -17.89 -3.88 20.81
N ARG A 16 -16.81 -4.03 21.59
CA ARG A 16 -15.48 -4.41 21.06
C ARG A 16 -15.50 -5.77 20.37
N ALA A 17 -16.22 -6.73 20.93
CA ALA A 17 -16.39 -8.05 20.31
C ALA A 17 -17.13 -7.95 18.96
N LEU A 18 -18.25 -7.22 18.93
CA LEU A 18 -19.02 -7.00 17.71
C LEU A 18 -18.17 -6.33 16.63
N ALA A 19 -17.47 -5.24 16.98
CA ALA A 19 -16.58 -4.53 16.07
C ALA A 19 -15.47 -5.44 15.51
N CYS A 20 -14.84 -6.26 16.36
CA CYS A 20 -13.81 -7.21 15.93
C CYS A 20 -14.35 -8.29 14.99
N VAL A 21 -15.50 -8.89 15.35
CA VAL A 21 -16.14 -9.92 14.50
C VAL A 21 -16.51 -9.35 13.14
N LEU A 22 -17.02 -8.11 13.10
CA LEU A 22 -17.30 -7.43 11.83
C LEU A 22 -16.03 -7.23 11.01
N VAL A 23 -14.90 -6.78 11.60
CA VAL A 23 -13.63 -6.68 10.86
C VAL A 23 -13.22 -8.04 10.27
N VAL A 24 -13.22 -9.10 11.08
CA VAL A 24 -12.81 -10.44 10.65
C VAL A 24 -13.69 -10.98 9.52
N VAL A 25 -15.01 -10.91 9.68
CA VAL A 25 -15.97 -11.42 8.69
C VAL A 25 -15.84 -10.69 7.36
N TYR A 26 -15.66 -9.37 7.40
CA TYR A 26 -15.57 -8.56 6.18
C TYR A 26 -14.29 -8.79 5.40
N HIS A 27 -13.15 -8.89 6.10
CA HIS A 27 -11.89 -9.23 5.45
C HIS A 27 -11.91 -10.65 4.85
N VAL A 28 -12.46 -11.63 5.57
CA VAL A 28 -12.37 -13.05 5.18
C VAL A 28 -13.40 -13.47 4.13
N TRP A 29 -14.65 -13.00 4.21
CA TRP A 29 -15.73 -13.47 3.33
C TRP A 29 -16.26 -12.42 2.36
N LEU A 30 -16.09 -11.14 2.64
CA LEU A 30 -16.70 -10.08 1.82
C LEU A 30 -15.68 -9.28 1.01
N GLY A 31 -14.37 -9.46 1.23
CA GLY A 31 -13.33 -8.67 0.58
C GLY A 31 -13.52 -7.17 0.79
N ARG A 32 -14.11 -6.76 1.92
CA ARG A 32 -14.53 -5.38 2.21
C ARG A 32 -14.07 -4.95 3.60
N ILE A 33 -14.26 -3.68 3.90
CA ILE A 33 -13.97 -3.09 5.23
C ILE A 33 -15.29 -2.73 5.92
N SER A 34 -15.42 -2.99 7.22
CA SER A 34 -16.71 -2.93 7.94
C SER A 34 -17.01 -1.64 8.70
N GLY A 35 -16.00 -0.80 8.98
CA GLY A 35 -16.09 0.33 9.91
C GLY A 35 -15.90 -0.04 11.40
N GLY A 36 -15.56 -1.30 11.69
CA GLY A 36 -15.35 -1.75 13.07
C GLY A 36 -14.14 -1.12 13.76
N VAL A 37 -13.10 -0.73 13.00
CA VAL A 37 -11.91 -0.04 13.51
C VAL A 37 -12.27 1.33 14.07
N ASP A 38 -13.16 2.07 13.40
CA ASP A 38 -13.58 3.41 13.83
C ASP A 38 -14.32 3.35 15.19
N ALA A 39 -15.08 2.28 15.41
CA ALA A 39 -15.67 1.99 16.72
C ALA A 39 -14.60 1.75 17.81
N PHE A 40 -13.47 1.11 17.48
CA PHE A 40 -12.35 0.94 18.43
C PHE A 40 -11.67 2.27 18.78
N PHE A 41 -11.49 3.18 17.81
CA PHE A 41 -10.92 4.50 18.07
C PHE A 41 -11.82 5.32 19.00
N LEU A 42 -13.12 5.32 18.73
CA LEU A 42 -14.10 5.96 19.61
C LEU A 42 -14.12 5.36 21.02
N ILE A 43 -14.13 4.03 21.15
CA ILE A 43 -14.10 3.35 22.46
C ILE A 43 -12.80 3.71 23.22
N SER A 44 -11.66 3.74 22.53
CA SER A 44 -10.37 4.13 23.12
C SER A 44 -10.39 5.58 23.61
N GLY A 45 -10.91 6.50 22.80
CA GLY A 45 -11.15 7.89 23.17
C GLY A 45 -12.01 8.02 24.43
N PHE A 46 -13.11 7.28 24.49
CA PHE A 46 -14.04 7.27 25.62
C PHE A 46 -13.38 6.78 26.92
N LEU A 47 -12.70 5.63 26.86
CA LEU A 47 -12.10 5.01 28.04
C LEU A 47 -10.90 5.80 28.57
N VAL A 48 -9.97 6.21 27.69
CA VAL A 48 -8.73 6.90 28.10
C VAL A 48 -9.02 8.31 28.59
N THR A 49 -9.84 9.08 27.87
CA THR A 49 -10.20 10.46 28.29
C THR A 49 -10.89 10.44 29.65
N GLY A 50 -11.86 9.53 29.85
CA GLY A 50 -12.55 9.39 31.13
C GLY A 50 -11.61 8.97 32.27
N GLN A 51 -10.63 8.09 32.00
CA GLN A 51 -9.61 7.70 32.98
C GLN A 51 -8.70 8.87 33.37
N LEU A 52 -8.21 9.64 32.39
CA LEU A 52 -7.34 10.79 32.60
C LEU A 52 -8.06 11.91 33.35
N TYR A 53 -9.29 12.25 32.95
CA TYR A 53 -10.11 13.26 33.63
C TYR A 53 -10.34 12.90 35.10
N ARG A 54 -10.76 11.65 35.39
CA ARG A 54 -10.94 11.20 36.78
C ARG A 54 -9.64 11.18 37.58
N ALA A 55 -8.51 10.85 36.96
CA ALA A 55 -7.20 10.90 37.61
C ALA A 55 -6.79 12.34 37.95
N ALA A 56 -7.04 13.27 37.04
CA ALA A 56 -6.80 14.69 37.25
C ALA A 56 -7.65 15.27 38.38
N SER A 57 -8.94 14.89 38.47
CA SER A 57 -9.81 15.29 39.59
C SER A 57 -9.32 14.79 40.95
N ARG A 58 -8.51 13.72 40.98
CA ARG A 58 -7.86 13.20 42.21
C ARG A 58 -6.48 13.80 42.49
N GLY A 59 -6.04 14.78 41.69
CA GLY A 59 -4.88 15.62 41.98
C GLY A 59 -3.59 15.29 41.22
N LYS A 60 -3.45 14.13 40.57
CA LYS A 60 -2.27 13.83 39.72
C LYS A 60 -2.51 12.73 38.67
N ILE A 61 -1.87 12.90 37.52
CA ILE A 61 -1.76 11.86 36.48
C ILE A 61 -0.38 11.22 36.60
N GLU A 62 -0.35 9.90 36.77
CA GLU A 62 0.89 9.13 36.85
C GLU A 62 1.22 8.51 35.48
N TYR A 63 1.93 9.26 34.63
CA TYR A 63 2.25 8.88 33.25
C TYR A 63 3.05 7.58 33.17
N ARG A 64 4.09 7.44 34.01
CA ARG A 64 4.99 6.27 33.93
C ARG A 64 4.28 4.94 34.22
N PRO A 65 3.53 4.79 35.33
CA PRO A 65 2.76 3.57 35.55
C PRO A 65 1.67 3.34 34.49
N MET A 66 1.09 4.40 33.94
CA MET A 66 0.09 4.30 32.88
C MET A 66 0.68 3.71 31.60
N TRP A 67 1.79 4.26 31.08
CA TRP A 67 2.46 3.71 29.92
C TRP A 67 3.07 2.34 30.19
N GLY A 68 3.61 2.09 31.39
CA GLY A 68 4.06 0.75 31.77
C GLY A 68 2.95 -0.31 31.72
N ARG A 69 1.72 0.04 32.12
CA ARG A 69 0.54 -0.84 31.96
C ARG A 69 0.15 -1.02 30.50
N MET A 70 0.29 0.00 29.66
CA MET A 70 0.03 -0.11 28.22
C MET A 70 1.04 -1.02 27.54
N ILE A 71 2.34 -0.89 27.85
CA ILE A 71 3.40 -1.78 27.34
C ILE A 71 3.06 -3.24 27.69
N LYS A 72 2.78 -3.54 28.96
CA LYS A 72 2.40 -4.91 29.39
C LYS A 72 1.08 -5.41 28.80
N ARG A 73 0.26 -4.53 28.24
CA ARG A 73 -1.03 -4.86 27.64
C ARG A 73 -0.91 -5.12 26.15
N LEU A 74 -0.12 -4.32 25.43
CA LEU A 74 -0.08 -4.31 23.97
C LEU A 74 1.12 -5.09 23.42
N PHE A 75 2.33 -4.76 23.88
CA PHE A 75 3.58 -5.27 23.30
C PHE A 75 3.69 -6.80 23.31
N PRO A 76 3.33 -7.54 24.38
CA PRO A 76 3.52 -8.98 24.41
C PRO A 76 2.84 -9.70 23.24
N ALA A 77 1.56 -9.40 22.99
CA ALA A 77 0.81 -10.08 21.94
C ALA A 77 1.24 -9.58 20.55
N ALA A 78 1.34 -8.26 20.35
CA ALA A 78 1.74 -7.68 19.06
C ALA A 78 3.12 -8.17 18.61
N LEU A 79 4.13 -8.08 19.48
CA LEU A 79 5.50 -8.44 19.12
C LEU A 79 5.68 -9.96 18.97
N THR A 80 4.89 -10.77 19.70
CA THR A 80 4.88 -12.23 19.48
C THR A 80 4.32 -12.57 18.10
N VAL A 81 3.22 -11.91 17.70
CA VAL A 81 2.62 -12.10 16.37
C VAL A 81 3.61 -11.66 15.29
N LEU A 82 4.22 -10.48 15.42
CA LEU A 82 5.22 -10.00 14.45
C LEU A 82 6.42 -10.96 14.33
N LEU A 83 6.94 -11.48 15.45
CA LEU A 83 8.04 -12.44 15.41
C LEU A 83 7.66 -13.74 14.69
N LEU A 84 6.45 -14.24 14.92
CA LEU A 84 5.94 -15.42 14.23
C LEU A 84 5.66 -15.15 12.76
N VAL A 85 5.17 -13.95 12.42
CA VAL A 85 4.98 -13.53 11.03
C VAL A 85 6.32 -13.48 10.31
N VAL A 86 7.38 -12.91 10.90
CA VAL A 86 8.74 -12.95 10.31
C VAL A 86 9.16 -14.40 10.01
N ALA A 87 9.04 -15.30 10.99
CA ALA A 87 9.46 -16.69 10.82
C ALA A 87 8.64 -17.43 9.74
N VAL A 88 7.32 -17.19 9.67
CA VAL A 88 6.45 -17.82 8.67
C VAL A 88 6.65 -17.21 7.28
N SER A 89 6.85 -15.89 7.19
CA SER A 89 7.09 -15.20 5.92
C SER A 89 8.35 -15.67 5.24
N MET A 90 9.43 -15.92 5.98
CA MET A 90 10.68 -16.47 5.41
C MET A 90 10.50 -17.83 4.71
N VAL A 91 9.41 -18.56 4.99
CA VAL A 91 9.15 -19.91 4.45
C VAL A 91 8.00 -19.93 3.44
N LEU A 92 6.95 -19.15 3.69
CA LEU A 92 5.71 -19.20 2.88
C LEU A 92 5.54 -18.00 1.96
N LEU A 93 6.17 -16.87 2.25
CA LEU A 93 5.96 -15.66 1.46
C LEU A 93 6.92 -15.67 0.26
N PRO A 94 6.42 -15.42 -0.96
CA PRO A 94 7.26 -15.19 -2.13
C PRO A 94 8.36 -14.14 -1.86
N GLN A 95 9.57 -14.40 -2.35
CA GLN A 95 10.76 -13.58 -2.09
C GLN A 95 10.60 -12.14 -2.56
N ASN A 96 9.86 -11.92 -3.64
CA ASN A 96 9.56 -10.59 -4.18
C ASN A 96 8.71 -9.71 -3.24
N ARG A 97 8.19 -10.25 -2.13
CA ARG A 97 7.43 -9.50 -1.11
C ARG A 97 8.21 -9.29 0.18
N TRP A 98 9.45 -9.76 0.25
CA TRP A 98 10.24 -9.74 1.48
C TRP A 98 10.62 -8.33 1.91
N PHE A 99 11.16 -7.49 1.02
CA PHE A 99 11.56 -6.13 1.36
C PHE A 99 10.39 -5.28 1.85
N GLN A 100 9.27 -5.30 1.13
CA GLN A 100 8.02 -4.66 1.56
C GLN A 100 7.63 -5.13 2.97
N THR A 101 7.55 -6.44 3.18
CA THR A 101 7.13 -7.02 4.46
C THR A 101 8.11 -6.68 5.60
N ILE A 102 9.40 -6.65 5.33
CA ILE A 102 10.43 -6.28 6.31
C ILE A 102 10.21 -4.83 6.77
N LYS A 103 10.06 -3.89 5.83
CA LYS A 103 9.83 -2.46 6.09
C LYS A 103 8.58 -2.27 6.95
N GLU A 104 7.47 -2.91 6.58
CA GLU A 104 6.20 -2.84 7.29
C GLU A 104 6.24 -3.56 8.67
N VAL A 105 7.00 -4.66 8.84
CA VAL A 105 7.19 -5.27 10.17
C VAL A 105 7.91 -4.32 11.12
N VAL A 106 8.96 -3.62 10.65
CA VAL A 106 9.67 -2.62 11.46
C VAL A 106 8.74 -1.46 11.80
N ALA A 107 8.02 -0.91 10.82
CA ALA A 107 7.08 0.18 11.04
C ALA A 107 5.96 -0.23 12.01
N SER A 108 5.40 -1.43 11.87
CA SER A 108 4.42 -2.03 12.78
C SER A 108 4.96 -2.20 14.21
N ALA A 109 6.20 -2.68 14.38
CA ALA A 109 6.82 -2.84 15.70
C ALA A 109 7.02 -1.48 16.41
N LEU A 110 7.24 -0.41 15.63
CA LEU A 110 7.43 0.96 16.11
C LEU A 110 6.13 1.78 16.18
N TYR A 111 4.98 1.21 15.83
CA TYR A 111 3.70 1.91 15.74
C TYR A 111 3.70 3.07 14.72
N LEU A 112 4.39 2.87 13.59
CA LEU A 112 4.51 3.80 12.46
C LEU A 112 3.95 3.22 11.15
N GLU A 113 3.33 2.05 11.19
CA GLU A 113 2.79 1.35 10.00
C GLU A 113 1.88 2.23 9.14
N ASN A 114 1.04 3.05 9.77
CA ASN A 114 0.15 3.93 9.03
C ASN A 114 0.92 5.01 8.26
N TRP A 115 2.05 5.49 8.77
CA TRP A 115 2.88 6.45 8.05
C TRP A 115 3.73 5.76 6.97
N GLN A 116 4.12 4.50 7.20
CA GLN A 116 4.77 3.68 6.18
C GLN A 116 3.84 3.49 4.98
N LEU A 117 2.61 3.04 5.20
CA LEU A 117 1.62 2.86 4.14
C LEU A 117 1.17 4.20 3.51
N ALA A 118 1.15 5.29 4.27
CA ALA A 118 0.91 6.63 3.73
C ALA A 118 2.03 7.06 2.76
N ALA A 119 3.29 6.81 3.14
CA ALA A 119 4.44 7.07 2.28
C ALA A 119 4.43 6.16 1.04
N ASP A 120 4.12 4.87 1.20
CA ASP A 120 4.02 3.93 0.08
C ASP A 120 2.83 4.25 -0.83
N SER A 121 1.77 4.87 -0.31
CA SER A 121 0.66 5.37 -1.13
C SER A 121 1.01 6.65 -1.91
N ALA A 122 2.01 7.41 -1.47
CA ALA A 122 2.54 8.55 -2.22
C ALA A 122 3.69 8.16 -3.16
N ASP A 123 4.40 7.08 -2.83
CA ASP A 123 5.48 6.51 -3.63
C ASP A 123 4.90 5.67 -4.77
N TYR A 124 5.05 6.19 -5.97
CA TYR A 124 4.54 5.61 -7.20
C TYR A 124 4.91 4.14 -7.41
N PHE A 125 6.16 3.73 -7.14
CA PHE A 125 6.58 2.33 -7.34
C PHE A 125 5.94 1.40 -6.30
N ALA A 126 5.63 1.91 -5.12
CA ALA A 126 5.05 1.13 -4.03
C ALA A 126 3.50 1.06 -4.07
N GLN A 127 2.82 1.93 -4.84
CA GLN A 127 1.36 1.95 -4.96
C GLN A 127 0.76 0.65 -5.54
N HIS A 128 1.52 -0.10 -6.34
CA HIS A 128 1.09 -1.36 -6.95
C HIS A 128 1.36 -2.58 -6.05
N ASN A 129 1.89 -2.38 -4.85
CA ASN A 129 2.19 -3.47 -3.94
C ASN A 129 0.92 -4.19 -3.48
N SER A 130 1.01 -5.52 -3.47
CA SER A 130 -0.01 -6.35 -2.83
C SER A 130 -0.05 -6.12 -1.31
N ALA A 131 -1.24 -6.30 -0.75
CA ALA A 131 -1.51 -6.08 0.66
C ALA A 131 -0.61 -6.96 1.56
N SER A 132 0.26 -6.36 2.37
CA SER A 132 1.25 -7.12 3.16
C SER A 132 0.62 -7.98 4.25
N VAL A 133 1.39 -8.94 4.77
CA VAL A 133 0.98 -9.80 5.90
C VAL A 133 0.75 -9.04 7.21
N VAL A 134 1.24 -7.80 7.35
CA VAL A 134 1.10 -6.98 8.57
C VAL A 134 0.31 -5.69 8.37
N GLN A 135 -0.11 -5.36 7.15
CA GLN A 135 -0.78 -4.10 6.80
C GLN A 135 -1.86 -3.65 7.80
N HIS A 136 -2.72 -4.56 8.29
CA HIS A 136 -3.75 -4.25 9.31
C HIS A 136 -3.23 -3.59 10.60
N PHE A 137 -1.93 -3.61 10.89
CA PHE A 137 -1.30 -2.90 12.01
C PHE A 137 -1.39 -1.37 11.88
N TRP A 138 -1.72 -0.81 10.71
CA TRP A 138 -1.92 0.63 10.50
C TRP A 138 -2.82 1.26 11.58
N SER A 139 -3.95 0.61 11.87
CA SER A 139 -4.92 1.11 12.85
C SER A 139 -4.37 1.03 14.29
N LEU A 140 -3.56 0.00 14.57
CA LEU A 140 -2.92 -0.18 15.85
C LEU A 140 -1.83 0.87 16.08
N SER A 141 -1.09 1.23 15.03
CA SER A 141 -0.12 2.32 15.00
C SER A 141 -0.77 3.65 15.42
N ILE A 142 -1.88 4.03 14.78
CA ILE A 142 -2.65 5.23 15.16
C ILE A 142 -3.11 5.16 16.63
N GLN A 143 -3.63 4.01 17.07
CA GLN A 143 -4.06 3.83 18.46
C GLN A 143 -2.89 3.93 19.46
N GLY A 144 -1.70 3.42 19.11
CA GLY A 144 -0.50 3.54 19.94
C GLY A 144 0.00 4.98 20.04
N GLN A 145 0.02 5.71 18.92
CA GLN A 145 0.33 7.14 18.87
C GLN A 145 -0.64 7.92 19.76
N PHE A 146 -1.94 7.62 19.68
CA PHE A 146 -2.96 8.19 20.57
C PHE A 146 -2.65 7.93 22.05
N TYR A 147 -2.23 6.72 22.45
CA TYR A 147 -1.90 6.42 23.84
C TYR A 147 -0.67 7.18 24.39
N VAL A 148 0.18 7.72 23.51
CA VAL A 148 1.31 8.59 23.89
C VAL A 148 0.90 10.05 23.90
N VAL A 149 0.31 10.54 22.80
CA VAL A 149 0.00 11.97 22.59
C VAL A 149 -1.16 12.44 23.46
N TRP A 150 -2.22 11.63 23.60
CA TRP A 150 -3.45 12.06 24.28
C TRP A 150 -3.29 12.39 25.76
N PRO A 151 -2.55 11.60 26.57
CA PRO A 151 -2.26 11.97 27.94
C PRO A 151 -1.47 13.28 28.07
N LEU A 152 -0.57 13.57 27.13
CA LEU A 152 0.21 14.81 27.11
C LEU A 152 -0.69 16.00 26.79
N LEU A 153 -1.59 15.87 25.80
CA LEU A 153 -2.59 16.87 25.48
C LEU A 153 -3.47 17.20 26.70
N VAL A 154 -4.03 16.18 27.36
CA VAL A 154 -4.83 16.37 28.57
C VAL A 154 -3.99 17.01 29.69
N GLY A 155 -2.74 16.58 29.86
CA GLY A 155 -1.79 17.17 30.80
C GLY A 155 -1.54 18.66 30.57
N LEU A 156 -1.38 19.06 29.31
CA LEU A 156 -1.22 20.46 28.90
C LEU A 156 -2.48 21.28 29.21
N VAL A 157 -3.66 20.76 28.87
CA VAL A 157 -4.95 21.41 29.19
C VAL A 157 -5.11 21.60 30.70
N LEU A 158 -4.73 20.61 31.50
CA LEU A 158 -4.76 20.70 32.97
C LEU A 158 -3.82 21.78 33.50
N LEU A 159 -2.61 21.88 32.93
CA LEU A 159 -1.64 22.89 33.30
C LEU A 159 -2.16 24.31 32.97
N ILE A 160 -2.75 24.48 31.79
CA ILE A 160 -3.36 25.75 31.36
C ILE A 160 -4.55 26.09 32.26
N ALA A 161 -5.45 25.15 32.52
CA ALA A 161 -6.60 25.35 33.41
C ALA A 161 -6.15 25.81 34.81
N LYS A 162 -5.14 25.15 35.38
CA LYS A 162 -4.59 25.49 36.69
C LYS A 162 -3.97 26.89 36.71
N ARG A 163 -3.16 27.25 35.70
CA ARG A 163 -2.53 28.57 35.61
C ARG A 163 -3.52 29.71 35.36
N ALA A 164 -4.55 29.45 34.57
CA ALA A 164 -5.57 30.44 34.23
C ALA A 164 -6.73 30.51 35.25
N GLY A 165 -6.71 29.70 36.32
CA GLY A 165 -7.82 29.61 37.27
C GLY A 165 -9.15 29.14 36.65
N ARG A 166 -9.10 28.41 35.53
CA ARG A 166 -10.27 27.96 34.77
C ARG A 166 -10.67 26.54 35.15
N ASN A 167 -11.96 26.24 35.01
CA ASN A 167 -12.47 24.88 35.17
C ASN A 167 -11.93 23.97 34.06
N VAL A 168 -11.37 22.82 34.46
CA VAL A 168 -10.80 21.83 33.54
C VAL A 168 -11.83 21.28 32.56
N LEU A 169 -13.05 20.99 33.03
CA LEU A 169 -14.06 20.30 32.22
C LEU A 169 -14.48 21.11 30.98
N PRO A 170 -14.92 22.38 31.09
CA PRO A 170 -15.22 23.20 29.91
C PRO A 170 -14.02 23.40 28.98
N LEU A 171 -12.83 23.60 29.54
CA LEU A 171 -11.62 23.81 28.73
C LEU A 171 -11.24 22.56 27.94
N LEU A 172 -11.29 21.40 28.58
CA LEU A 172 -11.00 20.12 27.94
C LEU A 172 -12.08 19.78 26.91
N SER A 173 -13.36 19.94 27.22
CA SER A 173 -14.44 19.77 26.24
C SER A 173 -14.28 20.70 25.04
N ALA A 174 -13.94 21.97 25.25
CA ALA A 174 -13.70 22.90 24.14
C ALA A 174 -12.49 22.48 23.29
N THR A 175 -11.39 22.07 23.93
CA THR A 175 -10.19 21.58 23.25
C THR A 175 -10.51 20.35 22.39
N LEU A 176 -11.22 19.37 22.94
CA LEU A 176 -11.64 18.18 22.20
C LEU A 176 -12.64 18.51 21.09
N GLY A 177 -13.51 19.50 21.29
CA GLY A 177 -14.42 20.01 20.25
C GLY A 177 -13.66 20.62 19.06
N VAL A 178 -12.60 21.40 19.33
CA VAL A 178 -11.72 21.95 18.29
C VAL A 178 -10.98 20.83 17.56
N VAL A 179 -10.39 19.87 18.30
CA VAL A 179 -9.71 18.71 17.68
C VAL A 179 -10.67 17.92 16.81
N PHE A 180 -11.90 17.65 17.29
CA PHE A 180 -12.93 16.96 16.52
C PHE A 180 -13.26 17.70 15.22
N ALA A 181 -13.57 19.00 15.29
CA ALA A 181 -13.98 19.78 14.13
C ALA A 181 -12.84 19.95 13.11
N ALA A 182 -11.63 20.27 13.57
CA ALA A 182 -10.48 20.47 12.70
C ALA A 182 -10.05 19.17 12.02
N SER A 183 -9.98 18.06 12.76
CA SER A 183 -9.61 16.75 12.21
C SER A 183 -10.68 16.20 11.27
N LEU A 184 -11.97 16.37 11.56
CA LEU A 184 -13.04 15.96 10.66
C LEU A 184 -13.05 16.79 9.37
N ALA A 185 -12.84 18.11 9.47
CA ALA A 185 -12.75 18.97 8.29
C ALA A 185 -11.53 18.60 7.41
N TYR A 186 -10.38 18.38 8.04
CA TYR A 186 -9.17 17.91 7.34
C TYR A 186 -9.38 16.55 6.69
N SER A 187 -10.05 15.63 7.39
CA SER A 187 -10.41 14.31 6.86
C SER A 187 -11.29 14.41 5.61
N VAL A 188 -12.34 15.22 5.64
CA VAL A 188 -13.23 15.41 4.49
C VAL A 188 -12.48 16.01 3.30
N TRP A 189 -11.65 17.03 3.56
CA TRP A 189 -10.86 17.67 2.51
C TRP A 189 -9.84 16.72 1.91
N LEU A 190 -9.00 16.07 2.73
CA LEU A 190 -7.95 15.19 2.23
C LEU A 190 -8.53 13.95 1.55
N THR A 191 -9.64 13.39 2.03
CA THR A 191 -10.34 12.28 1.33
C THR A 191 -10.77 12.66 -0.09
N ALA A 192 -11.12 13.92 -0.32
CA ALA A 192 -11.51 14.40 -1.65
C ALA A 192 -10.32 14.71 -2.56
N VAL A 193 -9.13 14.97 -1.99
CA VAL A 193 -7.89 15.29 -2.72
C VAL A 193 -7.07 14.03 -2.99
N ASP A 194 -6.86 13.22 -1.96
CA ASP A 194 -6.05 11.99 -1.96
C ASP A 194 -6.58 11.03 -0.89
N GLN A 195 -7.49 10.15 -1.31
CA GLN A 195 -8.14 9.20 -0.40
C GLN A 195 -7.19 8.15 0.18
N PRO A 196 -6.26 7.54 -0.58
CA PRO A 196 -5.26 6.62 -0.03
C PRO A 196 -4.42 7.24 1.10
N LEU A 197 -3.89 8.45 0.89
CA LEU A 197 -3.15 9.17 1.92
C LEU A 197 -4.05 9.48 3.12
N ALA A 198 -5.27 10.00 2.85
CA ALA A 198 -6.23 10.30 3.91
C ALA A 198 -6.54 9.08 4.77
N TYR A 199 -6.62 7.89 4.17
CA TYR A 199 -7.00 6.66 4.85
C TYR A 199 -6.05 6.29 6.00
N PHE A 200 -4.75 6.48 5.80
CA PHE A 200 -3.69 6.12 6.76
C PHE A 200 -3.17 7.28 7.62
N ASP A 201 -3.47 8.53 7.27
CA ASP A 201 -3.04 9.69 8.04
C ASP A 201 -3.67 9.73 9.45
N SER A 202 -2.85 9.96 10.49
CA SER A 202 -3.34 10.00 11.88
C SER A 202 -4.24 11.21 12.17
N LEU A 203 -4.02 12.35 11.50
CA LEU A 203 -4.74 13.60 11.66
C LEU A 203 -6.14 13.56 11.04
N THR A 204 -6.39 12.70 10.06
CA THR A 204 -7.75 12.49 9.50
C THR A 204 -8.59 11.56 10.38
N ARG A 205 -7.99 10.87 11.36
CA ARG A 205 -8.63 9.89 12.25
C ARG A 205 -8.81 10.37 13.69
N VAL A 206 -8.03 11.37 14.13
CA VAL A 206 -8.02 11.79 15.54
C VAL A 206 -9.38 12.30 16.05
N TRP A 207 -10.25 12.80 15.16
CA TRP A 207 -11.62 13.21 15.52
C TRP A 207 -12.44 12.06 16.12
N GLU A 208 -12.20 10.81 15.74
CA GLU A 208 -12.93 9.64 16.25
C GLU A 208 -12.66 9.44 17.76
N PHE A 209 -11.39 9.58 18.14
CA PHE A 209 -10.98 9.57 19.55
C PHE A 209 -11.50 10.79 20.31
N ALA A 210 -11.51 11.96 19.67
CA ALA A 210 -12.03 13.19 20.25
C ALA A 210 -13.54 13.07 20.53
N LEU A 211 -14.32 12.49 19.61
CA LEU A 211 -15.75 12.20 19.78
C LEU A 211 -15.99 11.27 20.98
N GLY A 212 -15.21 10.18 21.07
CA GLY A 212 -15.23 9.30 22.24
C GLY A 212 -14.90 10.03 23.54
N GLY A 213 -13.89 10.90 23.53
CA GLY A 213 -13.50 11.72 24.67
C GLY A 213 -14.56 12.72 25.10
N LEU A 214 -15.19 13.42 24.15
CA LEU A 214 -16.33 14.31 24.40
C LEU A 214 -17.49 13.54 25.03
N LEU A 215 -17.82 12.37 24.48
CA LEU A 215 -18.85 11.50 25.05
C LEU A 215 -18.50 11.13 26.50
N ALA A 216 -17.25 10.76 26.80
CA ALA A 216 -16.85 10.42 28.17
C ALA A 216 -16.98 11.57 29.17
N LEU A 217 -16.81 12.82 28.74
CA LEU A 217 -16.91 14.02 29.59
C LEU A 217 -18.36 14.48 29.78
N LEU A 218 -19.23 14.22 28.79
CA LEU A 218 -20.58 14.76 28.73
C LEU A 218 -21.66 13.72 29.03
N ILE A 219 -21.34 12.42 29.02
CA ILE A 219 -22.32 11.33 29.16
C ILE A 219 -23.22 11.46 30.40
N ASP A 220 -22.67 11.89 31.54
CA ASP A 220 -23.44 12.05 32.79
C ASP A 220 -24.41 13.24 32.75
N ARG A 221 -24.23 14.17 31.80
CA ARG A 221 -25.13 15.32 31.58
C ARG A 221 -26.27 15.00 30.62
N ILE A 222 -26.14 13.92 29.84
CA ILE A 222 -27.15 13.54 28.84
C ILE A 222 -28.18 12.65 29.52
N GLN A 223 -29.37 13.19 29.78
CA GLN A 223 -30.48 12.43 30.33
C GLN A 223 -31.36 11.89 29.21
N VAL A 224 -31.18 10.60 28.88
CA VAL A 224 -32.01 9.92 27.88
C VAL A 224 -33.07 9.05 28.58
N PRO A 225 -34.36 9.19 28.24
CA PRO A 225 -35.40 8.34 28.81
C PRO A 225 -35.19 6.88 28.41
N ARG A 226 -35.58 5.95 29.30
CA ARG A 226 -35.32 4.52 29.15
C ARG A 226 -35.78 3.92 27.80
N PRO A 227 -36.97 4.24 27.24
CA PRO A 227 -37.38 3.71 25.94
C PRO A 227 -36.45 4.13 24.81
N ALA A 228 -36.02 5.40 24.78
CA ALA A 228 -35.10 5.90 23.78
C ALA A 228 -33.71 5.23 23.89
N ARG A 229 -33.24 4.92 25.11
CA ARG A 229 -31.98 4.18 25.30
C ARG A 229 -32.02 2.77 24.69
N VAL A 230 -33.17 2.08 24.77
CA VAL A 230 -33.34 0.76 24.12
C VAL A 230 -33.27 0.90 22.59
N VAL A 231 -33.95 1.91 22.03
CA VAL A 231 -33.90 2.20 20.59
C VAL A 231 -32.48 2.56 20.15
N PHE A 232 -31.77 3.43 20.88
CA PHE A 232 -30.38 3.81 20.58
C PHE A 232 -29.44 2.61 20.59
N GLY A 233 -29.61 1.69 21.55
CA GLY A 233 -28.80 0.48 21.63
C GLY A 233 -28.93 -0.38 20.38
N TRP A 234 -30.16 -0.67 19.94
CA TRP A 234 -30.39 -1.47 18.74
C TRP A 234 -30.10 -0.73 17.44
N ALA A 235 -30.42 0.57 17.36
CA ALA A 235 -30.08 1.40 16.21
C ALA A 235 -28.55 1.48 16.02
N GLY A 236 -27.79 1.61 17.11
CA GLY A 236 -26.33 1.58 17.04
C GLY A 236 -25.77 0.21 16.64
N VAL A 237 -26.34 -0.90 17.12
CA VAL A 237 -25.93 -2.25 16.68
C VAL A 237 -26.25 -2.45 15.19
N ALA A 238 -27.47 -2.13 14.76
CA ALA A 238 -27.89 -2.26 13.37
C ALA A 238 -27.06 -1.37 12.44
N GLY A 239 -26.84 -0.11 12.82
CA GLY A 239 -26.02 0.83 12.07
C GLY A 239 -24.58 0.38 11.91
N LEU A 240 -23.98 -0.21 12.95
CA LEU A 240 -22.62 -0.75 12.87
C LEU A 240 -22.55 -1.98 11.96
N VAL A 241 -23.53 -2.89 12.03
CA VAL A 241 -23.59 -4.08 11.16
C VAL A 241 -23.84 -3.72 9.70
N SER A 242 -24.68 -2.71 9.43
CA SER A 242 -25.06 -2.30 8.08
C SER A 242 -23.99 -1.47 7.37
N CYS A 243 -23.08 -0.83 8.11
CA CYS A 243 -22.11 0.12 7.56
C CYS A 243 -21.32 -0.47 6.38
N GLY A 244 -20.60 -1.57 6.59
CA GLY A 244 -19.83 -2.20 5.50
C GLY A 244 -20.70 -2.90 4.43
N LEU A 245 -21.96 -3.22 4.72
CA LEU A 245 -22.86 -3.86 3.74
C LEU A 245 -23.28 -2.83 2.69
N VAL A 246 -23.56 -1.61 3.14
CA VAL A 246 -24.07 -0.51 2.32
C VAL A 246 -22.94 0.29 1.69
N LEU A 247 -21.85 0.53 2.43
CA LEU A 247 -20.75 1.38 1.97
C LEU A 247 -19.55 0.55 1.54
N GLN A 248 -18.96 0.91 0.40
CA GLN A 248 -17.62 0.45 0.03
C GLN A 248 -16.59 1.28 0.81
N VAL A 249 -16.43 0.94 2.09
CA VAL A 249 -15.61 1.68 3.05
C VAL A 249 -14.20 1.98 2.54
N GLY A 250 -13.60 1.05 1.77
CA GLY A 250 -12.26 1.22 1.22
C GLY A 250 -12.07 2.42 0.28
N THR A 251 -13.14 2.93 -0.35
CA THR A 251 -13.04 4.01 -1.35
C THR A 251 -13.60 5.36 -0.86
N VAL A 252 -14.33 5.36 0.27
CA VAL A 252 -15.07 6.57 0.72
C VAL A 252 -14.72 7.02 2.15
N PHE A 253 -13.84 6.30 2.85
CA PHE A 253 -13.33 6.66 4.19
C PHE A 253 -11.95 7.33 4.06
N PRO A 254 -11.50 8.16 5.03
CA PRO A 254 -12.10 8.49 6.34
C PRO A 254 -13.10 9.65 6.36
N GLY A 255 -13.53 10.16 5.21
CA GLY A 255 -14.39 11.34 5.10
C GLY A 255 -15.70 11.27 5.89
N TYR A 256 -16.65 12.17 5.61
CA TYR A 256 -17.84 12.34 6.46
C TYR A 256 -18.68 11.07 6.66
N LEU A 257 -18.59 10.09 5.75
CA LEU A 257 -19.27 8.79 5.88
C LEU A 257 -18.75 7.93 7.04
N ALA A 258 -17.51 8.14 7.51
CA ALA A 258 -16.98 7.49 8.71
C ALA A 258 -17.70 7.95 10.01
N LEU A 259 -18.54 9.01 9.95
CA LEU A 259 -19.48 9.34 11.02
C LEU A 259 -20.49 8.22 11.27
N TRP A 260 -20.81 7.40 10.26
CA TRP A 260 -21.81 6.34 10.41
C TRP A 260 -21.41 5.29 11.47
N PRO A 261 -20.29 4.56 11.35
CA PRO A 261 -19.91 3.54 12.34
C PRO A 261 -19.57 4.16 13.71
N THR A 262 -18.99 5.37 13.72
CA THR A 262 -18.63 6.06 14.97
C THR A 262 -19.86 6.55 15.74
N LEU A 263 -20.82 7.20 15.09
CA LEU A 263 -22.09 7.57 15.74
C LEU A 263 -22.89 6.34 16.17
N SER A 264 -22.86 5.25 15.39
CA SER A 264 -23.46 3.97 15.76
C SER A 264 -22.86 3.42 17.08
N ALA A 265 -21.54 3.42 17.21
CA ALA A 265 -20.85 3.04 18.44
C ALA A 265 -21.18 4.01 19.60
N ALA A 266 -21.26 5.32 19.34
CA ALA A 266 -21.64 6.33 20.33
C ALA A 266 -23.06 6.10 20.87
N LEU A 267 -24.02 5.74 20.00
CA LEU A 267 -25.39 5.39 20.40
C LEU A 267 -25.43 4.17 21.33
N VAL A 268 -24.63 3.14 21.05
CA VAL A 268 -24.52 1.96 21.95
C VAL A 268 -23.94 2.36 23.31
N ILE A 269 -22.89 3.19 23.34
CA ILE A 269 -22.29 3.65 24.60
C ILE A 269 -23.26 4.52 25.41
N LEU A 270 -24.01 5.40 24.73
CA LEU A 270 -25.03 6.27 25.32
C LEU A 270 -26.24 5.47 25.84
N ALA A 271 -26.63 4.41 25.13
CA ALA A 271 -27.69 3.51 25.55
C ALA A 271 -27.39 2.90 26.92
N GLY A 272 -26.16 2.45 27.17
CA GLY A 272 -25.69 1.90 28.46
C GLY A 272 -26.60 0.83 29.08
N ASP A 273 -26.55 0.66 30.41
CA ASP A 273 -27.40 -0.32 31.10
C ASP A 273 -28.87 0.13 31.13
N THR A 274 -29.71 -0.50 30.32
CA THR A 274 -31.13 -0.16 30.19
C THR A 274 -32.01 -0.95 31.16
N ALA A 275 -31.44 -1.94 31.88
CA ALA A 275 -32.14 -2.91 32.72
C ALA A 275 -33.31 -3.63 32.03
N PHE A 276 -33.43 -3.54 30.69
CA PHE A 276 -34.51 -4.13 29.91
C PHE A 276 -34.06 -5.49 29.36
N LYS A 277 -34.92 -6.51 29.45
CA LYS A 277 -34.54 -7.89 29.10
C LYS A 277 -34.13 -8.06 27.64
N ALA A 278 -34.75 -7.29 26.73
CA ALA A 278 -34.45 -7.29 25.30
C ALA A 278 -33.64 -6.05 24.85
N GLY A 279 -32.93 -5.39 25.77
CA GLY A 279 -32.02 -4.30 25.42
C GLY A 279 -30.76 -4.82 24.75
N ALA A 280 -30.20 -4.06 23.81
CA ALA A 280 -28.92 -4.38 23.17
C ALA A 280 -27.79 -4.55 24.20
N ASP A 281 -27.86 -3.85 25.33
CA ASP A 281 -26.93 -3.98 26.45
C ASP A 281 -26.90 -5.39 27.05
N ARG A 282 -28.05 -6.10 27.08
CA ARG A 282 -28.11 -7.49 27.55
C ARG A 282 -27.47 -8.46 26.57
N PHE A 283 -27.69 -8.25 25.27
CA PHE A 283 -27.05 -9.00 24.19
C PHE A 283 -25.52 -8.83 24.25
N LEU A 284 -25.05 -7.58 24.23
CA LEU A 284 -23.62 -7.23 24.29
C LEU A 284 -22.96 -7.67 25.61
N SER A 285 -23.72 -7.73 26.72
CA SER A 285 -23.22 -8.20 28.01
C SER A 285 -23.27 -9.73 28.19
N SER A 286 -23.60 -10.49 27.15
CA SER A 286 -23.60 -11.95 27.20
C SER A 286 -22.19 -12.51 27.49
N ARG A 287 -22.11 -13.69 28.11
CA ARG A 287 -20.81 -14.32 28.43
C ARG A 287 -19.95 -14.56 27.17
N PRO A 288 -20.49 -15.03 26.03
CA PRO A 288 -19.69 -15.22 24.82
C PRO A 288 -19.12 -13.91 24.29
N LEU A 289 -19.93 -12.85 24.17
CA LEU A 289 -19.45 -11.56 23.65
C LEU A 289 -18.46 -10.88 24.60
N LYS A 290 -18.60 -11.04 25.92
CA LYS A 290 -17.56 -10.58 26.86
C LYS A 290 -16.23 -11.27 26.63
N TYR A 291 -16.24 -12.59 26.53
CA TYR A 291 -15.03 -13.37 26.31
C TYR A 291 -14.39 -13.04 24.96
N LEU A 292 -15.19 -12.91 23.90
CA LEU A 292 -14.71 -12.40 22.60
C LEU A 292 -14.15 -10.98 22.70
N GLY A 293 -14.74 -10.12 23.53
CA GLY A 293 -14.24 -8.77 23.81
C GLY A 293 -12.89 -8.76 24.52
N ASP A 294 -12.64 -9.76 25.38
CA ASP A 294 -11.34 -9.98 26.01
C ASP A 294 -10.29 -10.47 24.99
N LEU A 295 -10.69 -11.33 24.06
CA LEU A 295 -9.85 -11.85 22.97
C LEU A 295 -9.68 -10.89 21.80
N SER A 296 -10.47 -9.80 21.72
CA SER A 296 -10.59 -8.97 20.52
C SER A 296 -9.26 -8.43 20.00
N TYR A 297 -8.31 -8.19 20.90
CA TYR A 297 -6.98 -7.70 20.53
C TYR A 297 -6.16 -8.79 19.84
N ALA A 298 -6.02 -9.96 20.47
CA ALA A 298 -5.29 -11.08 19.88
C ALA A 298 -5.96 -11.59 18.59
N LEU A 299 -7.28 -11.59 18.52
CA LEU A 299 -8.02 -11.96 17.31
C LEU A 299 -7.77 -10.96 16.17
N TYR A 300 -7.75 -9.66 16.47
CA TYR A 300 -7.38 -8.64 15.49
C TYR A 300 -5.95 -8.83 14.98
N LEU A 301 -4.99 -9.24 15.82
CA LEU A 301 -3.61 -9.46 15.36
C LEU A 301 -3.47 -10.69 14.45
N TRP A 302 -4.25 -11.75 14.67
CA TRP A 302 -4.09 -13.01 13.94
C TRP A 302 -4.96 -13.14 12.69
N HIS A 303 -6.12 -12.49 12.63
CA HIS A 303 -7.06 -12.71 11.53
C HIS A 303 -6.48 -12.39 10.15
N TRP A 304 -5.67 -11.33 10.06
CA TRP A 304 -5.12 -10.84 8.81
C TRP A 304 -3.90 -11.64 8.33
N PRO A 305 -2.86 -11.90 9.14
CA PRO A 305 -1.76 -12.75 8.70
C PRO A 305 -2.23 -14.15 8.30
N VAL A 306 -3.16 -14.74 9.04
CA VAL A 306 -3.72 -16.06 8.69
C VAL A 306 -4.48 -16.00 7.35
N LEU A 307 -5.20 -14.92 7.08
CA LEU A 307 -5.86 -14.70 5.79
C LEU A 307 -4.83 -14.59 4.66
N VAL A 308 -3.83 -13.72 4.79
CA VAL A 308 -2.84 -13.49 3.74
C VAL A 308 -2.02 -14.76 3.47
N PHE A 309 -1.53 -15.44 4.52
CA PHE A 309 -0.82 -16.72 4.34
C PHE A 309 -1.69 -17.81 3.71
N TYR A 310 -3.00 -17.85 4.01
CA TYR A 310 -3.91 -18.78 3.36
C TYR A 310 -4.05 -18.48 1.87
N LEU A 311 -4.22 -17.21 1.48
CA LEU A 311 -4.32 -16.81 0.07
C LEU A 311 -3.06 -17.16 -0.70
N VAL A 312 -1.89 -16.81 -0.14
CA VAL A 312 -0.57 -17.14 -0.70
C VAL A 312 -0.39 -18.66 -0.85
N ALA A 313 -0.66 -19.43 0.21
CA ALA A 313 -0.48 -20.88 0.17
C ALA A 313 -1.47 -21.62 -0.75
N ARG A 314 -2.58 -20.98 -1.14
CA ARG A 314 -3.59 -21.56 -2.03
C ARG A 314 -3.51 -21.03 -3.45
N ASP A 315 -2.69 -20.02 -3.70
CA ASP A 315 -2.56 -19.35 -4.99
C ASP A 315 -3.93 -18.92 -5.54
N ARG A 316 -4.71 -18.23 -4.69
CA ARG A 316 -6.08 -17.80 -4.97
C ARG A 316 -6.34 -16.42 -4.42
N GLU A 317 -7.14 -15.66 -5.16
CA GLU A 317 -7.64 -14.35 -4.74
C GLU A 317 -8.81 -14.46 -3.76
N GLU A 318 -9.56 -15.56 -3.82
CA GLU A 318 -10.74 -15.77 -2.98
C GLU A 318 -10.64 -16.99 -2.07
N VAL A 319 -11.14 -16.80 -0.85
CA VAL A 319 -11.12 -17.80 0.21
C VAL A 319 -12.25 -18.84 0.06
N GLY A 320 -13.42 -18.40 -0.41
CA GLY A 320 -14.67 -19.14 -0.34
C GLY A 320 -15.16 -19.41 1.10
N LEU A 321 -16.38 -19.94 1.24
CA LEU A 321 -17.00 -20.15 2.57
C LEU A 321 -16.19 -21.10 3.47
N ARG A 322 -15.75 -22.25 2.92
CA ARG A 322 -15.00 -23.27 3.66
C ARG A 322 -13.63 -22.76 4.09
N GLY A 323 -12.88 -22.11 3.20
CA GLY A 323 -11.60 -21.50 3.54
C GLY A 323 -11.76 -20.46 4.64
N GLY A 324 -12.83 -19.66 4.59
CA GLY A 324 -13.01 -18.59 5.56
C GLY A 324 -13.37 -19.13 6.94
N ALA A 325 -14.12 -20.23 7.01
CA ALA A 325 -14.34 -20.94 8.26
C ALA A 325 -13.02 -21.47 8.87
N VAL A 326 -12.12 -22.00 8.04
CA VAL A 326 -10.78 -22.46 8.48
C VAL A 326 -9.94 -21.29 9.00
N ILE A 327 -9.87 -20.18 8.27
CA ILE A 327 -9.14 -18.97 8.66
C ILE A 327 -9.66 -18.44 10.00
N ILE A 328 -10.97 -18.28 10.14
CA ILE A 328 -11.59 -17.77 11.37
C ILE A 328 -11.33 -18.71 12.54
N ALA A 329 -11.47 -20.03 12.33
CA ALA A 329 -11.20 -21.02 13.38
C ALA A 329 -9.73 -21.00 13.82
N LEU A 330 -8.80 -20.93 12.87
CA LEU A 330 -7.37 -20.87 13.14
C LEU A 330 -6.98 -19.57 13.85
N ALA A 331 -7.42 -18.42 13.33
CA ALA A 331 -7.17 -17.11 13.95
C ALA A 331 -7.77 -17.04 15.36
N PHE A 332 -8.97 -17.60 15.58
CA PHE A 332 -9.58 -17.69 16.90
C PHE A 332 -8.77 -18.60 17.84
N GLY A 333 -8.34 -19.77 17.39
CA GLY A 333 -7.48 -20.68 18.15
C GLY A 333 -6.17 -20.01 18.58
N LEU A 334 -5.49 -19.36 17.64
CA LEU A 334 -4.26 -18.60 17.90
C LEU A 334 -4.52 -17.43 18.87
N ALA A 335 -5.63 -16.71 18.71
CA ALA A 335 -6.01 -15.64 19.63
C ALA A 335 -6.22 -16.14 21.06
N VAL A 336 -6.89 -17.29 21.24
CA VAL A 336 -7.07 -17.93 22.55
C VAL A 336 -5.72 -18.30 23.15
N LEU A 337 -4.83 -18.92 22.38
CA LEU A 337 -3.49 -19.31 22.82
C LEU A 337 -2.65 -18.08 23.22
N THR A 338 -2.54 -17.08 22.35
CA THR A 338 -1.81 -15.85 22.65
C THR A 338 -2.38 -15.12 23.86
N HIS A 339 -3.70 -15.09 24.01
CA HIS A 339 -4.34 -14.43 25.16
C HIS A 339 -3.98 -15.11 26.49
N HIS A 340 -4.13 -16.43 26.57
CA HIS A 340 -3.92 -17.15 27.84
C HIS A 340 -2.45 -17.47 28.14
N LEU A 341 -1.61 -17.64 27.11
CA LEU A 341 -0.20 -18.01 27.27
C LEU A 341 0.75 -16.81 27.28
N VAL A 342 0.39 -15.68 26.67
CA VAL A 342 1.27 -14.51 26.53
C VAL A 342 0.66 -13.28 27.18
N GLU A 343 -0.50 -12.83 26.73
CA GLU A 343 -1.10 -11.56 27.13
C GLU A 343 -1.47 -11.53 28.62
N LYS A 344 -2.26 -12.52 29.07
CA LYS A 344 -2.75 -12.59 30.46
C LYS A 344 -1.61 -12.83 31.46
N PRO A 345 -0.67 -13.77 31.25
CA PRO A 345 0.46 -13.97 32.17
C PRO A 345 1.32 -12.72 32.32
N VAL A 346 1.68 -12.05 31.21
CA VAL A 346 2.48 -10.82 31.28
C VAL A 346 1.72 -9.70 31.98
N ARG A 347 0.41 -9.55 31.71
CA ARG A 347 -0.43 -8.53 32.36
C ARG A 347 -0.47 -8.66 33.88
N VAL A 348 -0.64 -9.88 34.39
CA VAL A 348 -0.75 -10.14 35.84
C VAL A 348 0.61 -10.32 36.53
N SER A 349 1.69 -10.50 35.77
CA SER A 349 3.03 -10.68 36.31
C SER A 349 3.50 -9.50 37.18
N ALA A 350 4.49 -9.76 38.04
CA ALA A 350 5.20 -8.73 38.81
C ALA A 350 6.21 -7.91 37.96
N ILE A 351 6.23 -8.06 36.63
CA ILE A 351 7.08 -7.24 35.74
C ILE A 351 6.72 -5.77 35.95
N GLY A 352 7.68 -4.98 36.42
CA GLY A 352 7.48 -3.57 36.77
C GLY A 352 6.93 -3.29 38.18
N ALA A 353 6.69 -4.32 39.01
CA ALA A 353 6.22 -4.15 40.39
C ALA A 353 7.34 -3.76 41.37
N GLY A 354 8.54 -4.37 41.24
CA GLY A 354 9.70 -4.07 42.09
C GLY A 354 10.64 -2.98 41.55
N ASN A 355 10.63 -2.73 40.24
CA ASN A 355 11.44 -1.71 39.58
C ASN A 355 10.56 -0.80 38.73
N ARG A 356 10.64 0.52 38.97
CA ARG A 356 9.89 1.57 38.25
C ARG A 356 10.13 1.61 36.72
N TRP A 357 11.16 0.91 36.22
CA TRP A 357 11.48 0.78 34.80
C TRP A 357 11.31 -0.65 34.25
N GLY A 358 10.86 -1.61 35.07
CA GLY A 358 10.80 -3.03 34.68
C GLY A 358 9.92 -3.29 33.44
N ALA A 359 8.76 -2.64 33.36
CA ALA A 359 7.88 -2.76 32.19
C ALA A 359 8.50 -2.20 30.90
N TYR A 360 9.27 -1.10 31.00
CA TYR A 360 9.95 -0.49 29.86
C TYR A 360 11.11 -1.35 29.37
N ARG A 361 11.92 -1.89 30.28
CA ARG A 361 13.01 -2.82 29.93
C ARG A 361 12.47 -4.08 29.26
N PHE A 362 11.35 -4.61 29.76
CA PHE A 362 10.66 -5.73 29.14
C PHE A 362 10.21 -5.38 27.71
N GLY A 363 9.51 -4.25 27.53
CA GLY A 363 9.07 -3.81 26.20
C GLY A 363 10.23 -3.59 25.23
N ALA A 364 11.32 -2.98 25.69
CA ALA A 364 12.53 -2.76 24.88
C ALA A 364 13.20 -4.08 24.49
N ALA A 365 13.29 -5.05 25.41
CA ALA A 365 13.87 -6.36 25.11
C ALA A 365 13.03 -7.14 24.08
N THR A 366 11.70 -7.15 24.21
CA THR A 366 10.82 -7.81 23.23
C THR A 366 10.86 -7.11 21.86
N LEU A 367 10.96 -5.78 21.84
CA LEU A 367 11.11 -5.01 20.61
C LEU A 367 12.45 -5.31 19.93
N ALA A 368 13.54 -5.31 20.70
CA ALA A 368 14.88 -5.63 20.20
C ALA A 368 14.95 -7.04 19.57
N ALA A 369 14.22 -8.01 20.12
CA ALA A 369 14.15 -9.36 19.55
C ALA A 369 13.51 -9.35 18.15
N VAL A 370 12.39 -8.63 17.97
CA VAL A 370 11.75 -8.48 16.65
C VAL A 370 12.68 -7.75 15.69
N LEU A 371 13.25 -6.61 16.09
CA LEU A 371 14.16 -5.84 15.23
C LEU A 371 15.42 -6.62 14.86
N ALA A 372 15.96 -7.45 15.75
CA ALA A 372 17.10 -8.31 15.45
C ALA A 372 16.73 -9.42 14.45
N ALA A 373 15.56 -10.06 14.61
CA ALA A 373 15.08 -11.06 13.66
C ALA A 373 14.83 -10.45 12.27
N THR A 374 14.17 -9.29 12.23
CA THR A 374 13.92 -8.57 10.98
C THR A 374 15.20 -8.02 10.36
N GLY A 375 16.16 -7.54 11.16
CA GLY A 375 17.47 -7.10 10.67
C GLY A 375 18.31 -8.25 10.10
N ALA A 376 18.25 -9.44 10.71
CA ALA A 376 18.86 -10.63 10.14
C ALA A 376 18.21 -11.03 8.80
N TRP A 377 16.87 -10.95 8.71
CA TRP A 377 16.15 -11.21 7.47
C TRP A 377 16.49 -10.19 6.38
N GLN A 378 16.57 -8.89 6.70
CA GLN A 378 17.05 -7.85 5.79
C GLN A 378 18.46 -8.15 5.29
N TRP A 379 19.38 -8.50 6.19
CA TRP A 379 20.76 -8.80 5.82
C TRP A 379 20.85 -9.99 4.84
N VAL A 380 20.09 -11.06 5.08
CA VAL A 380 20.00 -12.20 4.16
C VAL A 380 19.38 -11.79 2.82
N SER A 381 18.36 -10.93 2.83
CA SER A 381 17.67 -10.47 1.63
C SER A 381 18.57 -9.60 0.75
N VAL A 382 19.25 -8.61 1.34
CA VAL A 382 20.23 -7.76 0.63
C VAL A 382 21.39 -8.58 0.09
N SER A 383 21.92 -9.52 0.88
CA SER A 383 23.02 -10.39 0.41
C SER A 383 22.62 -11.23 -0.81
N GLN A 384 21.35 -11.64 -0.91
CA GLN A 384 20.79 -12.36 -2.07
C GLN A 384 20.45 -11.44 -3.25
N ALA A 385 20.16 -10.17 -3.00
CA ALA A 385 19.91 -9.18 -4.04
C ALA A 385 21.23 -8.71 -4.69
N GLU A 386 22.24 -8.41 -3.89
CA GLU A 386 23.55 -7.91 -4.35
C GLU A 386 24.44 -8.97 -5.02
N SER A 387 24.10 -10.25 -4.90
CA SER A 387 24.94 -11.33 -5.41
C SER A 387 25.00 -11.39 -6.94
N TYR A 388 24.14 -10.67 -7.67
CA TYR A 388 24.07 -10.71 -9.12
C TYR A 388 23.74 -9.35 -9.73
N SER A 389 24.72 -8.71 -10.39
CA SER A 389 24.51 -7.61 -11.33
C SER A 389 24.86 -8.11 -12.74
N ILE A 390 23.91 -8.09 -13.66
CA ILE A 390 24.17 -8.47 -15.05
C ILE A 390 25.01 -7.37 -15.72
N ALA A 391 26.09 -7.77 -16.39
CA ALA A 391 26.76 -6.90 -17.34
C ALA A 391 26.03 -6.98 -18.69
N VAL A 392 25.91 -5.86 -19.41
CA VAL A 392 25.46 -5.89 -20.81
C VAL A 392 26.36 -6.87 -21.58
N ASP A 393 25.74 -7.78 -22.34
CA ASP A 393 26.38 -8.91 -23.05
C ASP A 393 26.91 -10.06 -22.19
N ASP A 394 26.36 -10.24 -20.98
CA ASP A 394 26.63 -11.44 -20.17
C ASP A 394 26.22 -12.72 -20.92
N PRO A 395 27.16 -13.63 -21.24
CA PRO A 395 26.86 -14.86 -21.97
C PRO A 395 25.89 -15.78 -21.22
N ASP A 396 25.87 -15.71 -19.90
CA ASP A 396 25.00 -16.54 -19.06
C ASP A 396 23.57 -16.02 -19.03
N HIS A 397 23.36 -14.72 -19.28
CA HIS A 397 22.07 -14.05 -19.16
C HIS A 397 21.71 -13.19 -20.39
N PRO A 398 21.60 -13.79 -21.60
CA PRO A 398 21.37 -13.05 -22.83
C PRO A 398 20.01 -12.34 -22.90
N GLY A 399 19.04 -12.70 -22.06
CA GLY A 399 17.72 -12.06 -22.03
C GLY A 399 17.07 -11.99 -23.41
N ALA A 400 16.62 -10.80 -23.79
CA ALA A 400 15.97 -10.54 -25.08
C ALA A 400 16.83 -10.87 -26.31
N LEU A 401 18.16 -10.88 -26.18
CA LEU A 401 19.05 -11.29 -27.28
C LEU A 401 18.81 -12.75 -27.69
N ALA A 402 18.28 -13.58 -26.79
CA ALA A 402 17.92 -14.97 -27.10
C ALA A 402 16.82 -15.11 -28.18
N HIS A 403 16.06 -14.04 -28.45
CA HIS A 403 15.06 -13.99 -29.52
C HIS A 403 15.56 -13.32 -30.80
N THR A 404 16.83 -12.91 -30.86
CA THR A 404 17.41 -12.37 -32.10
C THR A 404 17.71 -13.48 -33.11
N GLU A 405 17.52 -13.17 -34.40
CA GLU A 405 17.80 -14.12 -35.48
C GLU A 405 19.28 -14.53 -35.48
N GLY A 406 19.54 -15.84 -35.55
CA GLY A 406 20.90 -16.39 -35.55
C GLY A 406 21.56 -16.45 -34.17
N PHE A 407 20.86 -16.12 -33.09
CA PHE A 407 21.38 -16.28 -31.75
C PHE A 407 21.71 -17.75 -31.44
N THR A 408 22.84 -17.98 -30.80
CA THR A 408 23.23 -19.30 -30.29
C THR A 408 23.59 -19.14 -28.81
N TYR A 409 23.02 -19.97 -27.94
CA TYR A 409 23.36 -19.89 -26.53
C TYR A 409 24.79 -20.42 -26.29
N TRP A 410 25.65 -19.59 -25.69
CA TRP A 410 27.04 -19.95 -25.39
C TRP A 410 27.43 -19.74 -23.91
N GLY A 411 26.45 -19.53 -23.03
CA GLY A 411 26.64 -19.45 -21.58
C GLY A 411 26.64 -20.81 -20.88
N ALA A 412 26.70 -20.79 -19.55
CA ALA A 412 26.62 -21.95 -18.68
C ALA A 412 25.23 -22.60 -18.71
N ALA A 413 25.18 -23.93 -18.86
CA ALA A 413 23.92 -24.67 -18.93
C ALA A 413 23.06 -24.58 -17.64
N ASP A 414 23.67 -24.22 -16.51
CA ASP A 414 23.06 -24.08 -15.19
C ASP A 414 23.14 -22.65 -14.64
N ALA A 415 23.18 -21.65 -15.54
CA ALA A 415 23.11 -20.25 -15.17
C ALA A 415 21.89 -19.96 -14.26
N ALA A 416 22.12 -19.18 -13.21
CA ALA A 416 21.07 -18.80 -12.27
C ALA A 416 20.08 -17.83 -12.94
N LEU A 417 18.87 -17.74 -12.40
CA LEU A 417 17.92 -16.72 -12.84
C LEU A 417 18.26 -15.36 -12.23
N VAL A 418 18.08 -14.33 -13.04
CA VAL A 418 18.37 -12.94 -12.68
C VAL A 418 17.24 -12.01 -13.12
N PRO A 419 16.97 -10.93 -12.36
CA PRO A 419 17.46 -10.69 -11.01
C PRO A 419 16.97 -11.79 -10.04
N SER A 420 17.56 -11.87 -8.85
CA SER A 420 17.08 -12.84 -7.86
C SER A 420 15.61 -12.56 -7.49
N PHE A 421 14.86 -13.58 -7.05
CA PHE A 421 13.45 -13.38 -6.69
C PHE A 421 13.25 -12.37 -5.57
N VAL A 422 14.26 -12.15 -4.71
CA VAL A 422 14.23 -11.11 -3.67
C VAL A 422 14.35 -9.70 -4.28
N ALA A 423 15.14 -9.54 -5.35
CA ALA A 423 15.43 -8.27 -5.98
C ALA A 423 14.41 -7.90 -7.07
N VAL A 424 13.75 -8.88 -7.69
CA VAL A 424 12.93 -8.68 -8.89
C VAL A 424 11.87 -7.58 -8.73
N SER A 425 11.21 -7.48 -7.57
CA SER A 425 10.17 -6.46 -7.32
C SER A 425 10.70 -5.03 -7.27
N GLU A 426 11.99 -4.85 -6.99
CA GLU A 426 12.66 -3.55 -6.94
C GLU A 426 13.51 -3.28 -8.18
N ASP A 427 13.49 -4.19 -9.17
CA ASP A 427 14.29 -4.11 -10.39
C ASP A 427 13.67 -3.13 -11.42
N TRP A 428 13.50 -1.89 -11.02
CA TRP A 428 13.06 -0.80 -11.89
C TRP A 428 14.26 -0.10 -12.51
N ALA A 429 14.16 0.22 -13.81
CA ALA A 429 15.09 1.13 -14.45
C ALA A 429 14.62 2.59 -14.26
N GLY A 430 15.55 3.49 -13.93
CA GLY A 430 15.22 4.89 -13.70
C GLY A 430 16.44 5.81 -13.78
N ILE A 431 16.16 7.11 -13.88
CA ILE A 431 17.18 8.16 -13.81
C ILE A 431 17.39 8.50 -12.33
N ASP A 432 18.63 8.79 -11.94
CA ASP A 432 18.99 9.23 -10.59
C ASP A 432 18.05 10.38 -10.12
N PRO A 433 17.32 10.21 -9.00
CA PRO A 433 16.43 11.24 -8.45
C PRO A 433 17.10 12.60 -8.22
N ALA A 434 18.42 12.62 -7.99
CA ALA A 434 19.18 13.87 -7.86
C ALA A 434 19.21 14.72 -9.15
N ARG A 435 18.81 14.14 -10.30
CA ARG A 435 18.71 14.80 -11.60
C ARG A 435 17.27 15.13 -12.00
N CYS A 436 16.33 14.93 -11.08
CA CYS A 436 14.95 15.29 -11.27
C CYS A 436 14.67 16.70 -10.75
N GLY A 437 13.75 17.40 -11.41
CA GLY A 437 13.25 18.69 -10.98
C GLY A 437 11.77 18.84 -11.29
N THR A 438 11.04 19.54 -10.41
CA THR A 438 9.63 19.84 -10.63
C THR A 438 9.48 21.01 -11.61
N SER A 439 8.71 20.82 -12.66
CA SER A 439 8.37 21.88 -13.61
C SER A 439 7.43 22.90 -12.96
N PRO A 440 7.61 24.22 -13.19
CA PRO A 440 6.70 25.23 -12.68
C PRO A 440 5.30 25.17 -13.31
N ARG A 441 5.10 24.35 -14.35
CA ARG A 441 3.82 24.20 -15.06
C ARG A 441 2.78 23.40 -14.27
N ASN A 442 3.23 22.44 -13.47
CA ASN A 442 2.37 21.58 -12.67
C ASN A 442 3.19 21.00 -11.51
N ALA A 443 2.64 21.04 -10.29
CA ALA A 443 3.35 20.62 -9.08
C ALA A 443 3.72 19.13 -9.07
N ASP A 444 3.02 18.32 -9.84
CA ASP A 444 3.22 16.87 -9.96
C ASP A 444 4.01 16.50 -11.23
N LEU A 445 4.49 17.49 -12.00
CA LEU A 445 5.28 17.26 -13.21
C LEU A 445 6.77 17.27 -12.86
N GLU A 446 7.28 16.09 -12.58
CA GLU A 446 8.71 15.83 -12.40
C GLU A 446 9.38 15.55 -13.76
N VAL A 447 10.50 16.23 -14.01
CA VAL A 447 11.33 16.08 -15.20
C VAL A 447 12.69 15.57 -14.76
N CYS A 448 13.03 14.35 -15.14
CA CYS A 448 14.35 13.76 -14.86
C CYS A 448 15.14 13.61 -16.16
N THR A 449 16.41 14.00 -16.15
CA THR A 449 17.25 13.97 -17.36
C THR A 449 18.52 13.16 -17.13
N SER A 450 18.86 12.28 -18.08
CA SER A 450 20.05 11.43 -18.04
C SER A 450 21.33 12.25 -18.10
N GLN A 451 22.46 11.63 -17.75
CA GLN A 451 23.76 12.26 -17.96
C GLN A 451 24.15 12.25 -19.43
N THR A 452 24.82 13.31 -19.87
CA THR A 452 25.43 13.43 -21.20
C THR A 452 26.87 13.92 -21.07
N THR A 453 27.70 13.62 -22.07
CA THR A 453 29.04 14.17 -22.22
C THR A 453 29.02 15.32 -23.22
N GLY A 454 28.96 16.57 -22.72
CA GLY A 454 28.92 17.75 -23.58
C GLY A 454 27.54 17.96 -24.20
N HIS A 455 27.50 18.28 -25.50
CA HIS A 455 26.23 18.44 -26.22
C HIS A 455 25.70 17.07 -26.65
N PRO A 456 24.42 16.75 -26.36
CA PRO A 456 23.87 15.45 -26.75
C PRO A 456 23.72 15.35 -28.26
N ALA A 457 23.95 14.15 -28.80
CA ALA A 457 23.75 13.87 -30.22
C ALA A 457 22.26 13.84 -30.60
N ARG A 458 21.41 13.37 -29.68
CA ARG A 458 19.95 13.33 -29.79
C ARG A 458 19.30 13.56 -28.44
N ARG A 459 18.10 14.14 -28.41
CA ARG A 459 17.24 14.26 -27.23
C ARG A 459 15.96 13.46 -27.41
N ILE A 460 15.68 12.55 -26.48
CA ILE A 460 14.46 11.76 -26.46
C ILE A 460 13.72 12.06 -25.17
N VAL A 461 12.43 12.38 -25.26
CA VAL A 461 11.55 12.45 -24.09
C VAL A 461 10.72 11.17 -24.01
N VAL A 462 10.79 10.45 -22.90
CA VAL A 462 9.91 9.34 -22.55
C VAL A 462 8.75 9.91 -21.73
N ALA A 463 7.53 9.83 -22.27
CA ALA A 463 6.34 10.43 -21.67
C ALA A 463 5.21 9.42 -21.49
N GLY A 464 4.60 9.40 -20.31
CA GLY A 464 3.43 8.56 -20.01
C GLY A 464 3.45 7.97 -18.62
N ASP A 465 3.04 6.71 -18.50
CA ASP A 465 2.93 5.98 -17.23
C ASP A 465 4.08 4.98 -17.02
N SER A 466 3.84 4.00 -16.16
CA SER A 466 4.79 2.94 -15.81
C SER A 466 5.27 2.09 -16.98
N HIS A 467 4.41 1.85 -17.95
CA HIS A 467 4.74 1.08 -19.13
C HIS A 467 5.71 1.88 -20.03
N ALA A 468 5.47 3.19 -20.19
CA ALA A 468 6.44 4.06 -20.88
C ALA A 468 7.79 4.10 -20.13
N GLY A 469 7.74 4.18 -18.80
CA GLY A 469 8.93 4.25 -17.95
C GLY A 469 9.87 3.05 -18.03
N GLN A 470 9.37 1.84 -18.29
CA GLN A 470 10.22 0.64 -18.41
C GLN A 470 11.24 0.72 -19.54
N PHE A 471 10.91 1.43 -20.61
CA PHE A 471 11.81 1.61 -21.73
C PHE A 471 13.06 2.43 -21.38
N LEU A 472 13.10 3.09 -20.21
CA LEU A 472 14.34 3.64 -19.67
C LEU A 472 15.42 2.57 -19.50
N GLY A 473 15.06 1.32 -19.16
CA GLY A 473 16.02 0.22 -19.03
C GLY A 473 16.74 -0.09 -20.33
N ALA A 474 16.04 -0.02 -21.46
CA ALA A 474 16.65 -0.20 -22.78
C ALA A 474 17.37 1.07 -23.27
N LEU A 475 16.83 2.25 -22.98
CA LEU A 475 17.31 3.53 -23.52
C LEU A 475 18.55 4.08 -22.82
N LEU A 476 18.68 3.91 -21.49
CA LEU A 476 19.79 4.51 -20.74
C LEU A 476 21.17 3.96 -21.16
N PRO A 477 21.35 2.64 -21.41
CA PRO A 477 22.63 2.15 -21.96
C PRO A 477 22.93 2.70 -23.36
N VAL A 478 21.89 2.88 -24.20
CA VAL A 478 22.04 3.51 -25.53
C VAL A 478 22.44 4.98 -25.39
N ALA A 479 21.83 5.69 -24.43
CA ALA A 479 22.12 7.08 -24.14
C ALA A 479 23.56 7.31 -23.72
N GLU A 480 24.11 6.42 -22.88
CA GLU A 480 25.52 6.44 -22.51
C GLU A 480 26.43 6.16 -23.71
N LYS A 481 26.13 5.12 -24.50
CA LYS A 481 26.93 4.69 -25.65
C LYS A 481 26.96 5.71 -26.79
N LYS A 482 25.81 6.33 -27.11
CA LYS A 482 25.64 7.26 -28.25
C LYS A 482 25.62 8.73 -27.84
N ASN A 483 25.83 9.03 -26.56
CA ASN A 483 25.69 10.37 -25.99
C ASN A 483 24.32 11.00 -26.32
N TRP A 484 23.24 10.24 -26.14
CA TRP A 484 21.87 10.78 -26.20
C TRP A 484 21.45 11.32 -24.83
N GLU A 485 20.57 12.32 -24.84
CA GLU A 485 19.89 12.80 -23.66
C GLU A 485 18.51 12.17 -23.59
N VAL A 486 18.25 11.39 -22.54
CA VAL A 486 16.94 10.82 -22.26
C VAL A 486 16.32 11.60 -21.11
N THR A 487 15.17 12.20 -21.36
CA THR A 487 14.36 12.88 -20.36
C THR A 487 13.12 12.06 -20.10
N SER A 488 12.83 11.74 -18.83
CA SER A 488 11.59 11.07 -18.44
C SER A 488 10.61 12.07 -17.81
N ILE A 489 9.36 12.05 -18.27
CA ILE A 489 8.24 12.76 -17.67
C ILE A 489 7.12 11.75 -17.46
N LEU A 490 7.08 11.16 -16.27
CA LEU A 490 6.29 9.97 -15.98
C LEU A 490 5.31 10.21 -14.83
N ARG A 491 4.12 9.63 -14.93
CA ARG A 491 3.15 9.57 -13.83
C ARG A 491 2.38 8.26 -13.86
N GLY A 492 2.45 7.52 -12.75
CA GLY A 492 1.76 6.24 -12.62
C GLY A 492 0.28 6.28 -12.90
N GLY A 493 -0.21 5.27 -13.62
CA GLY A 493 -1.62 5.16 -14.01
C GLY A 493 -2.12 6.27 -14.94
N CYS A 494 -1.25 7.17 -15.39
CA CYS A 494 -1.58 8.31 -16.22
C CYS A 494 -0.84 8.22 -17.56
N PRO A 495 -1.33 7.41 -18.52
CA PRO A 495 -0.71 7.29 -19.82
C PRO A 495 -0.70 8.62 -20.57
N PHE A 496 0.16 8.73 -21.60
CA PHE A 496 0.26 9.95 -22.41
C PHE A 496 -0.98 10.13 -23.30
N SER A 497 -2.02 10.75 -22.75
CA SER A 497 -3.38 10.72 -23.28
C SER A 497 -4.14 11.99 -22.92
N THR A 498 -5.14 12.34 -23.72
CA THR A 498 -6.09 13.43 -23.38
C THR A 498 -7.18 13.00 -22.40
N ASP A 499 -7.20 11.74 -21.97
CA ASP A 499 -8.14 11.18 -20.99
C ASP A 499 -7.38 10.22 -20.04
N SER A 500 -7.97 9.91 -18.89
CA SER A 500 -7.44 8.91 -17.97
C SER A 500 -8.09 7.55 -18.23
N ASP A 501 -7.35 6.65 -18.88
CA ASP A 501 -7.82 5.28 -19.12
C ASP A 501 -7.90 4.45 -17.83
N ALA A 502 -7.17 4.83 -16.77
CA ALA A 502 -7.22 4.14 -15.47
C ALA A 502 -8.44 4.55 -14.63
N VAL A 503 -8.77 5.84 -14.63
CA VAL A 503 -9.92 6.41 -13.92
C VAL A 503 -10.58 7.45 -14.84
N PRO A 504 -11.60 7.05 -15.63
CA PRO A 504 -12.23 7.93 -16.61
C PRO A 504 -12.62 9.29 -16.01
N GLY A 505 -12.16 10.37 -16.64
CA GLY A 505 -12.42 11.75 -16.18
C GLY A 505 -11.57 12.23 -14.98
N ASP A 506 -10.47 11.54 -14.64
CA ASP A 506 -9.51 12.06 -13.67
C ASP A 506 -8.84 13.34 -14.19
N GLN A 507 -9.37 14.48 -13.72
CA GLN A 507 -8.91 15.80 -14.10
C GLN A 507 -7.43 16.03 -13.76
N SER A 508 -6.93 15.42 -12.68
CA SER A 508 -5.54 15.60 -12.28
C SER A 508 -4.59 15.01 -13.32
N CYS A 509 -4.91 13.83 -13.88
CA CYS A 509 -4.14 13.20 -14.95
C CYS A 509 -4.24 13.99 -16.27
N ILE A 510 -5.42 14.53 -16.58
CA ILE A 510 -5.65 15.34 -17.79
C ILE A 510 -4.86 16.66 -17.73
N ASP A 511 -4.90 17.36 -16.58
CA ASP A 511 -4.17 18.61 -16.37
C ASP A 511 -2.65 18.38 -16.42
N TRP A 512 -2.18 17.27 -15.84
CA TRP A 512 -0.79 16.84 -15.92
C TRP A 512 -0.37 16.57 -17.36
N ASN A 513 -1.12 15.76 -18.12
CA ASN A 513 -0.83 15.46 -19.53
C ASN A 513 -0.80 16.71 -20.41
N THR A 514 -1.63 17.71 -20.10
CA THR A 514 -1.60 19.00 -20.80
C THR A 514 -0.28 19.72 -20.54
N ALA A 515 0.17 19.77 -19.28
CA ALA A 515 1.46 20.34 -18.92
C ALA A 515 2.66 19.57 -19.51
N VAL A 516 2.56 18.24 -19.66
CA VAL A 516 3.60 17.42 -20.33
C VAL A 516 3.77 17.83 -21.80
N VAL A 517 2.68 18.02 -22.55
CA VAL A 517 2.76 18.49 -23.94
C VAL A 517 3.41 19.87 -24.02
N ASP A 518 3.01 20.80 -23.15
CA ASP A 518 3.61 22.14 -23.11
C ASP A 518 5.13 22.09 -22.85
N GLU A 519 5.57 21.18 -21.97
CA GLU A 519 6.99 20.96 -21.68
C GLU A 519 7.73 20.38 -22.89
N ILE A 520 7.17 19.36 -23.55
CA ILE A 520 7.71 18.75 -24.78
C ILE A 520 7.84 19.78 -25.90
N VAL A 521 6.79 20.56 -26.16
CA VAL A 521 6.76 21.58 -27.22
C VAL A 521 7.78 22.69 -26.93
N THR A 522 7.99 23.02 -25.65
CA THR A 522 8.98 24.03 -25.24
C THR A 522 10.42 23.51 -25.40
N THR A 523 10.68 22.28 -24.97
CA THR A 523 12.03 21.68 -24.99
C THR A 523 12.46 21.23 -26.39
N ARG A 524 11.50 20.92 -27.28
CA ARG A 524 11.70 20.47 -28.66
C ARG A 524 12.72 19.33 -28.78
N PRO A 525 12.43 18.15 -28.20
CA PRO A 525 13.29 16.97 -28.38
C PRO A 525 13.28 16.49 -29.85
N ASP A 526 14.26 15.66 -30.20
CA ASP A 526 14.33 15.01 -31.52
C ASP A 526 13.24 13.94 -31.69
N ALA A 527 12.76 13.35 -30.60
CA ALA A 527 11.61 12.44 -30.58
C ALA A 527 10.95 12.35 -29.19
N VAL A 528 9.69 11.95 -29.17
CA VAL A 528 8.96 11.55 -27.95
C VAL A 528 8.65 10.06 -28.03
N MET A 529 9.10 9.27 -27.05
CA MET A 529 8.70 7.87 -26.89
C MET A 529 7.53 7.77 -25.92
N THR A 530 6.51 6.99 -26.29
CA THR A 530 5.34 6.72 -25.45
C THR A 530 4.72 5.36 -25.81
N ILE A 531 3.72 4.92 -25.05
CA ILE A 531 2.97 3.69 -25.33
C ILE A 531 1.91 3.94 -26.42
N GLY A 532 1.81 3.00 -27.36
CA GLY A 532 0.99 3.06 -28.57
C GLY A 532 -0.30 2.25 -28.53
N THR A 533 -0.35 1.19 -27.72
CA THR A 533 -1.53 0.34 -27.56
C THR A 533 -1.89 0.17 -26.08
N ARG A 534 -3.05 -0.40 -25.78
CA ARG A 534 -3.51 -0.71 -24.43
C ARG A 534 -4.27 -2.02 -24.44
N ASP A 535 -4.54 -2.53 -23.24
CA ASP A 535 -5.41 -3.69 -23.02
C ASP A 535 -4.86 -5.00 -23.59
N VAL A 536 -3.52 -5.15 -23.66
CA VAL A 536 -2.82 -6.42 -23.91
C VAL A 536 -3.02 -7.36 -22.71
N LYS A 537 -4.22 -7.93 -22.59
CA LYS A 537 -4.70 -8.64 -21.39
C LYS A 537 -5.72 -9.70 -21.76
N ILE A 538 -5.69 -10.81 -21.03
CA ILE A 538 -6.64 -11.92 -21.18
C ILE A 538 -8.10 -11.42 -21.14
N GLY A 539 -8.84 -11.74 -22.21
CA GLY A 539 -10.26 -11.48 -22.32
C GLY A 539 -10.63 -10.03 -22.63
N VAL A 540 -9.65 -9.19 -22.97
CA VAL A 540 -9.86 -7.80 -23.41
C VAL A 540 -9.23 -7.61 -24.79
N GLU A 541 -9.90 -6.86 -25.65
CA GLU A 541 -9.41 -6.55 -27.00
C GLU A 541 -8.35 -5.45 -26.93
N GLU A 542 -7.15 -5.72 -27.46
CA GLU A 542 -6.07 -4.75 -27.59
C GLU A 542 -6.52 -3.60 -28.51
N ARG A 543 -6.24 -2.35 -28.11
CA ARG A 543 -6.69 -1.16 -28.86
C ARG A 543 -5.67 -0.04 -28.85
N VAL A 544 -5.85 0.91 -29.77
CA VAL A 544 -5.21 2.25 -29.70
C VAL A 544 -6.21 3.23 -29.09
N PRO A 545 -6.00 3.75 -27.88
CA PRO A 545 -6.92 4.71 -27.28
C PRO A 545 -7.02 6.01 -28.09
N ALA A 546 -8.25 6.52 -28.27
CA ALA A 546 -8.48 7.77 -29.00
C ALA A 546 -7.76 8.97 -28.35
N GLY A 547 -7.59 8.93 -27.02
CA GLY A 547 -6.85 9.95 -26.27
C GLY A 547 -5.36 9.97 -26.59
N TYR A 548 -4.76 8.84 -26.97
CA TYR A 548 -3.35 8.77 -27.39
C TYR A 548 -3.20 9.47 -28.73
N VAL A 549 -4.06 9.12 -29.70
CA VAL A 549 -4.06 9.74 -31.03
C VAL A 549 -4.28 11.25 -30.95
N ALA A 550 -5.20 11.71 -30.09
CA ALA A 550 -5.43 13.14 -29.86
C ALA A 550 -4.21 13.84 -29.26
N GLN A 551 -3.50 13.17 -28.35
CA GLN A 551 -2.27 13.70 -27.75
C GLN A 551 -1.12 13.77 -28.77
N TRP A 552 -0.95 12.76 -29.61
CA TRP A 552 0.06 12.74 -30.67
C TRP A 552 -0.17 13.85 -31.70
N ARG A 553 -1.41 14.20 -32.03
CA ARG A 553 -1.73 15.36 -32.90
C ARG A 553 -1.21 16.68 -32.33
N LYS A 554 -1.29 16.89 -31.02
CA LYS A 554 -0.74 18.12 -30.40
C LYS A 554 0.79 18.18 -30.54
N VAL A 555 1.46 17.04 -30.50
CA VAL A 555 2.91 16.94 -30.71
C VAL A 555 3.27 17.12 -32.21
N ASP A 556 2.42 16.61 -33.10
CA ASP A 556 2.52 16.78 -34.57
C ASP A 556 2.45 18.25 -34.98
N GLU A 557 1.60 19.05 -34.34
CA GLU A 557 1.51 20.50 -34.56
C GLU A 557 2.85 21.23 -34.32
N ALA A 558 3.73 20.69 -33.47
CA ALA A 558 5.06 21.20 -33.23
C ALA A 558 6.14 20.60 -34.16
N GLY A 559 5.78 19.64 -35.00
CA GLY A 559 6.67 18.91 -35.91
C GLY A 559 7.64 17.97 -35.20
N ILE A 560 7.27 17.47 -34.01
CA ILE A 560 8.12 16.57 -33.22
C ILE A 560 7.70 15.12 -33.52
N PRO A 561 8.63 14.22 -33.91
CA PRO A 561 8.35 12.80 -34.11
C PRO A 561 7.86 12.11 -32.83
N VAL A 562 6.87 11.22 -32.98
CA VAL A 562 6.38 10.37 -31.88
C VAL A 562 6.70 8.92 -32.20
N LEU A 563 7.40 8.26 -31.28
CA LEU A 563 7.66 6.82 -31.30
C LEU A 563 6.67 6.13 -30.34
N ALA A 564 5.63 5.53 -30.91
CA ALA A 564 4.57 4.86 -30.18
C ALA A 564 4.85 3.35 -30.09
N VAL A 565 5.17 2.87 -28.89
CA VAL A 565 5.60 1.48 -28.67
C VAL A 565 4.39 0.60 -28.34
N ARG A 566 4.23 -0.53 -29.04
CA ARG A 566 3.19 -1.51 -28.69
C ARG A 566 3.39 -1.97 -27.25
N ASP A 567 2.30 -1.98 -26.49
CA ASP A 567 2.35 -2.23 -25.06
C ASP A 567 2.75 -3.69 -24.74
N ASN A 568 3.29 -3.90 -23.54
CA ASN A 568 3.63 -5.23 -23.05
C ASN A 568 2.42 -5.92 -22.39
N PRO A 569 2.46 -7.25 -22.20
CA PRO A 569 1.35 -8.01 -21.63
C PRO A 569 1.03 -7.68 -20.18
N ARG A 570 -0.24 -7.89 -19.81
CA ARG A 570 -0.77 -7.88 -18.45
C ARG A 570 -1.35 -9.24 -18.10
N PHE A 571 -0.79 -9.86 -17.08
CA PHE A 571 -1.14 -11.20 -16.62
C PHE A 571 -2.18 -11.15 -15.50
N GLY A 572 -2.85 -12.28 -15.27
CA GLY A 572 -3.74 -12.43 -14.11
C GLY A 572 -3.01 -12.68 -12.79
N GLN A 573 -1.71 -12.96 -12.86
CA GLN A 573 -0.84 -13.22 -11.71
C GLN A 573 0.60 -12.83 -12.07
N SER A 574 1.45 -12.56 -11.08
CA SER A 574 2.87 -12.28 -11.31
C SER A 574 3.58 -13.51 -11.92
N PRO A 575 4.15 -13.41 -13.13
CA PRO A 575 4.87 -14.51 -13.75
C PRO A 575 6.11 -14.93 -12.93
N SER A 576 6.85 -13.97 -12.37
CA SER A 576 8.02 -14.24 -11.54
C SER A 576 7.66 -14.96 -10.22
N ALA A 577 6.54 -14.61 -9.59
CA ALA A 577 6.06 -15.35 -8.41
C ALA A 577 5.60 -16.78 -8.79
N CYS A 578 5.05 -16.97 -9.98
CA CYS A 578 4.72 -18.31 -10.49
C CYS A 578 6.01 -19.14 -10.70
N VAL A 579 7.04 -18.55 -11.31
CA VAL A 579 8.34 -19.21 -11.52
C VAL A 579 8.99 -19.60 -10.20
N GLU A 580 8.96 -18.74 -9.19
CA GLU A 580 9.49 -19.04 -7.86
C GLU A 580 8.80 -20.27 -7.24
N SER A 581 7.47 -20.35 -7.37
CA SER A 581 6.66 -21.39 -6.71
C SER A 581 6.55 -22.70 -7.49
N ARG A 582 6.63 -22.66 -8.82
CA ARG A 582 6.38 -23.82 -9.71
C ARG A 582 7.58 -24.20 -10.58
N GLY A 583 8.61 -23.36 -10.65
CA GLY A 583 9.79 -23.52 -11.52
C GLY A 583 9.63 -22.84 -12.88
N ALA A 584 10.76 -22.47 -13.48
CA ALA A 584 10.82 -21.71 -14.75
C ALA A 584 10.20 -22.43 -15.95
N GLU A 585 10.31 -23.76 -15.97
CA GLU A 585 9.79 -24.62 -17.05
C GLU A 585 8.30 -24.97 -16.89
N SER A 586 7.63 -24.44 -15.86
CA SER A 586 6.22 -24.76 -15.64
C SER A 586 5.34 -24.12 -16.72
N PRO A 587 4.55 -24.90 -17.47
CA PRO A 587 3.66 -24.35 -18.51
C PRO A 587 2.55 -23.46 -17.92
N GLU A 588 2.26 -23.58 -16.62
CA GLU A 588 1.27 -22.74 -15.92
C GLU A 588 1.76 -21.30 -15.71
N CYS A 589 3.08 -21.05 -15.86
CA CYS A 589 3.66 -19.72 -15.71
C CYS A 589 3.82 -18.98 -17.05
N ALA A 590 3.62 -19.67 -18.17
CA ALA A 590 3.56 -19.07 -19.50
C ALA A 590 2.09 -18.86 -19.91
N THR A 591 1.80 -17.74 -20.57
CA THR A 591 0.45 -17.45 -21.07
C THR A 591 0.44 -17.54 -22.59
N PRO A 592 -0.59 -18.15 -23.22
CA PRO A 592 -0.69 -18.17 -24.67
C PRO A 592 -0.69 -16.76 -25.27
N ARG A 593 0.10 -16.55 -26.32
CA ARG A 593 0.25 -15.24 -26.97
C ARG A 593 -1.09 -14.71 -27.48
N TYR A 594 -1.92 -15.59 -28.05
CA TYR A 594 -3.23 -15.23 -28.60
C TYR A 594 -4.24 -14.77 -27.55
N ASP A 595 -4.04 -15.12 -26.27
CA ASP A 595 -4.89 -14.63 -25.18
C ASP A 595 -4.52 -13.19 -24.77
N LEU A 596 -3.33 -12.71 -25.15
CA LEU A 596 -2.78 -11.42 -24.72
C LEU A 596 -2.72 -10.39 -25.85
N TYR A 597 -2.15 -10.78 -27.00
CA TYR A 597 -1.92 -9.90 -28.14
C TYR A 597 -2.96 -10.13 -29.24
N ALA A 598 -3.41 -9.04 -29.86
CA ALA A 598 -4.10 -9.13 -31.14
C ALA A 598 -3.17 -9.73 -32.21
N ALA A 599 -3.73 -10.55 -33.11
CA ALA A 599 -2.98 -11.21 -34.17
C ALA A 599 -2.30 -10.19 -35.11
N GLU A 600 -3.01 -9.12 -35.45
CA GLU A 600 -2.47 -7.95 -36.15
C GLU A 600 -2.49 -6.76 -35.17
N PRO A 601 -1.41 -5.96 -35.07
CA PRO A 601 -1.41 -4.80 -34.19
C PRO A 601 -2.55 -3.83 -34.55
N PRO A 602 -3.29 -3.29 -33.57
CA PRO A 602 -4.51 -2.52 -33.84
C PRO A 602 -4.25 -1.20 -34.59
N TYR A 603 -3.02 -0.68 -34.57
CA TYR A 603 -2.66 0.53 -35.31
C TYR A 603 -2.50 0.32 -36.82
N GLU A 604 -2.34 -0.92 -37.32
CA GLU A 604 -2.16 -1.18 -38.76
C GLU A 604 -3.44 -0.92 -39.57
N THR A 605 -4.60 -1.09 -38.94
CA THR A 605 -5.90 -0.90 -39.58
C THR A 605 -6.58 0.41 -39.18
N LEU A 606 -5.95 1.20 -38.30
CA LEU A 606 -6.53 2.42 -37.78
C LEU A 606 -6.42 3.59 -38.77
N PRO A 607 -7.53 4.19 -39.23
CA PRO A 607 -7.47 5.35 -40.10
C PRO A 607 -7.04 6.61 -39.34
N ASP A 608 -6.58 7.62 -40.09
CA ASP A 608 -6.37 9.00 -39.61
C ASP A 608 -5.32 9.16 -38.48
N LEU A 609 -4.27 8.33 -38.51
CA LEU A 609 -3.09 8.48 -37.66
C LEU A 609 -2.23 9.69 -38.09
N PRO A 610 -1.67 10.46 -37.14
CA PRO A 610 -0.80 11.59 -37.46
C PRO A 610 0.48 11.16 -38.18
N SER A 611 0.93 11.96 -39.15
CA SER A 611 2.04 11.59 -40.04
C SER A 611 3.42 11.52 -39.35
N ASN A 612 3.56 12.14 -38.17
CA ASN A 612 4.76 12.12 -37.33
C ASN A 612 4.86 10.89 -36.42
N VAL A 613 3.84 10.02 -36.37
CA VAL A 613 3.85 8.83 -35.52
C VAL A 613 4.55 7.67 -36.23
N ARG A 614 5.42 6.98 -35.50
CA ARG A 614 6.09 5.75 -35.91
C ARG A 614 5.83 4.70 -34.84
N PHE A 615 5.35 3.54 -35.24
CA PHE A 615 5.09 2.44 -34.31
C PHE A 615 6.29 1.51 -34.23
N VAL A 616 6.58 1.04 -33.02
CA VAL A 616 7.59 0.01 -32.76
C VAL A 616 6.93 -1.13 -31.99
N ASP A 617 7.15 -2.35 -32.44
CA ASP A 617 6.63 -3.56 -31.80
C ASP A 617 7.78 -4.39 -31.25
N PHE A 618 7.79 -4.59 -29.92
CA PHE A 618 8.75 -5.47 -29.24
C PHE A 618 8.11 -6.77 -28.74
N SER A 619 6.87 -7.07 -29.11
CA SER A 619 6.13 -8.25 -28.62
C SER A 619 6.86 -9.57 -28.87
N ASP A 620 7.65 -9.68 -29.94
CA ASP A 620 8.44 -10.87 -30.26
C ASP A 620 9.69 -11.04 -29.37
N TYR A 621 10.05 -9.99 -28.62
CA TYR A 621 11.06 -10.05 -27.57
C TYR A 621 10.44 -10.32 -26.20
N PHE A 622 9.12 -10.25 -26.04
CA PHE A 622 8.43 -10.63 -24.81
C PHE A 622 7.77 -12.01 -24.92
N CYS A 623 7.49 -12.46 -26.14
CA CYS A 623 6.77 -13.68 -26.41
C CYS A 623 7.35 -14.41 -27.62
N THR A 624 7.29 -15.73 -27.57
CA THR A 624 7.44 -16.59 -28.75
C THR A 624 6.20 -16.49 -29.64
N ALA A 625 6.18 -17.20 -30.77
CA ALA A 625 5.01 -17.28 -31.65
C ALA A 625 3.75 -17.84 -30.95
N GLU A 626 3.90 -18.65 -29.89
CA GLU A 626 2.80 -19.39 -29.26
C GLU A 626 2.50 -18.90 -27.84
N VAL A 627 3.53 -18.57 -27.07
CA VAL A 627 3.43 -18.23 -25.64
C VAL A 627 4.30 -17.03 -25.28
N CYS A 628 3.88 -16.30 -24.26
CA CYS A 628 4.68 -15.31 -23.54
C CYS A 628 5.29 -15.98 -22.31
N PRO A 629 6.59 -16.37 -22.34
CA PRO A 629 7.22 -17.06 -21.23
C PRO A 629 7.63 -16.06 -20.12
N PRO A 630 7.71 -16.52 -18.87
CA PRO A 630 8.13 -15.69 -17.74
C PRO A 630 9.66 -15.50 -17.66
N VAL A 631 10.41 -16.36 -18.33
CA VAL A 631 11.89 -16.38 -18.36
C VAL A 631 12.35 -16.48 -19.80
N ILE A 632 13.27 -15.60 -20.21
CA ILE A 632 13.91 -15.65 -21.53
C ILE A 632 15.40 -15.44 -21.32
N GLY A 633 16.23 -16.34 -21.86
CA GLY A 633 17.69 -16.21 -21.78
C GLY A 633 18.21 -16.11 -20.34
N ASN A 634 17.68 -16.91 -19.42
CA ASN A 634 17.96 -16.91 -17.98
C ASN A 634 17.64 -15.60 -17.23
N VAL A 635 16.85 -14.70 -17.85
CA VAL A 635 16.41 -13.46 -17.22
C VAL A 635 14.90 -13.52 -16.95
N LEU A 636 14.48 -13.17 -15.74
CA LEU A 636 13.08 -12.97 -15.38
C LEU A 636 12.55 -11.74 -16.14
N VAL A 637 11.53 -11.96 -16.98
CA VAL A 637 11.03 -10.90 -17.87
C VAL A 637 10.23 -9.86 -17.10
N TYR A 638 9.46 -10.26 -16.09
CA TYR A 638 8.51 -9.37 -15.40
C TYR A 638 8.80 -9.23 -13.91
N LEU A 639 8.70 -8.02 -13.37
CA LEU A 639 8.84 -7.78 -11.93
C LEU A 639 7.54 -8.05 -11.15
N ASP A 640 6.39 -7.82 -11.77
CA ASP A 640 5.04 -8.07 -11.25
C ASP A 640 4.12 -8.64 -12.35
N ASP A 641 2.81 -8.37 -12.32
CA ASP A 641 1.83 -8.87 -13.29
C ASP A 641 1.76 -8.08 -14.60
N ASN A 642 2.44 -6.94 -14.73
CA ASN A 642 2.36 -6.14 -15.96
C ASN A 642 3.58 -5.27 -16.26
N HIS A 643 4.63 -5.33 -15.46
CA HIS A 643 5.82 -4.53 -15.66
C HIS A 643 7.05 -5.38 -15.98
N VAL A 644 7.75 -5.02 -17.06
CA VAL A 644 8.99 -5.69 -17.50
C VAL A 644 10.13 -5.27 -16.57
N SER A 645 10.96 -6.24 -16.15
CA SER A 645 12.10 -6.01 -15.26
C SER A 645 13.15 -5.12 -15.93
N GLY A 646 13.75 -4.21 -15.18
CA GLY A 646 14.79 -3.29 -15.66
C GLY A 646 16.00 -4.06 -16.18
N THR A 647 16.32 -5.16 -15.52
CA THR A 647 17.34 -6.12 -15.94
C THR A 647 17.01 -6.70 -17.33
N TYR A 648 15.78 -7.17 -17.57
CA TYR A 648 15.38 -7.66 -18.89
C TYR A 648 15.43 -6.56 -19.95
N MET A 649 14.90 -5.37 -19.63
CA MET A 649 14.93 -4.22 -20.53
C MET A 649 16.35 -3.78 -20.88
N SER A 650 17.33 -3.94 -19.99
CA SER A 650 18.74 -3.64 -20.31
C SER A 650 19.30 -4.56 -21.40
N THR A 651 18.85 -5.81 -21.48
CA THR A 651 19.24 -6.74 -22.57
C THR A 651 18.62 -6.36 -23.92
N MET A 652 17.58 -5.52 -23.90
CA MET A 652 16.95 -4.99 -25.11
C MET A 652 17.67 -3.77 -25.69
N SER A 653 18.72 -3.23 -25.07
CA SER A 653 19.34 -1.97 -25.50
C SER A 653 19.76 -1.94 -26.97
N ALA A 654 20.46 -2.98 -27.46
CA ALA A 654 20.87 -3.05 -28.87
C ALA A 654 19.68 -3.20 -29.84
N ILE A 655 18.65 -3.95 -29.41
CA ILE A 655 17.40 -4.15 -30.17
C ILE A 655 16.64 -2.81 -30.29
N ALA A 656 16.49 -2.11 -29.17
CA ALA A 656 15.83 -0.81 -29.10
C ALA A 656 16.59 0.25 -29.89
N GLU A 657 17.92 0.32 -29.76
CA GLU A 657 18.79 1.21 -30.53
C GLU A 657 18.49 1.10 -32.04
N LYS A 658 18.54 -0.13 -32.57
CA LYS A 658 18.29 -0.40 -33.99
C LYS A 658 16.87 0.00 -34.40
N ALA A 659 15.86 -0.42 -33.62
CA ALA A 659 14.46 -0.14 -33.93
C ALA A 659 14.15 1.37 -33.93
N ILE A 660 14.73 2.13 -32.99
CA ILE A 660 14.55 3.59 -32.89
C ILE A 660 15.19 4.29 -34.08
N ILE A 661 16.44 3.95 -34.41
CA ILE A 661 17.17 4.55 -35.53
C ILE A 661 16.43 4.29 -36.85
N GLU A 662 15.96 3.06 -37.07
CA GLU A 662 15.20 2.67 -38.26
C GLU A 662 13.86 3.41 -38.35
N ALA A 663 13.08 3.42 -37.27
CA ALA A 663 11.76 4.05 -37.23
C ALA A 663 11.83 5.58 -37.48
N LEU A 664 12.86 6.24 -36.94
CA LEU A 664 13.04 7.68 -37.05
C LEU A 664 13.91 8.11 -38.25
N GLY A 665 14.50 7.16 -38.97
CA GLY A 665 15.37 7.42 -40.11
C GLY A 665 16.63 8.22 -39.73
N TRP A 666 17.16 7.99 -38.52
CA TRP A 666 18.40 8.64 -38.09
C TRP A 666 19.61 7.98 -38.75
N ALA A 667 20.67 8.76 -38.98
CA ALA A 667 21.93 8.19 -39.45
C ALA A 667 22.59 7.39 -38.31
N ASP A 668 23.17 6.23 -38.63
CA ASP A 668 23.98 5.51 -37.65
C ASP A 668 25.34 6.20 -37.53
N ASP A 669 25.46 7.10 -36.57
CA ASP A 669 26.62 7.98 -36.38
C ASP A 669 27.92 7.21 -36.01
N HIS A 670 27.89 5.87 -35.93
CA HIS A 670 29.03 5.00 -35.58
C HIS A 670 29.15 3.69 -36.40
N ALA A 671 28.67 3.61 -37.64
CA ALA A 671 29.02 2.48 -38.50
C ALA A 671 30.57 2.39 -38.63
N GLU A 672 31.19 1.39 -38.01
CA GLU A 672 32.62 1.12 -38.12
C GLU A 672 33.02 1.12 -39.60
N GLU A 673 33.97 1.99 -39.98
CA GLU A 673 34.63 1.88 -41.28
C GLU A 673 35.19 0.45 -41.41
N PRO A 674 34.90 -0.27 -42.51
CA PRO A 674 35.52 -1.57 -42.71
C PRO A 674 37.04 -1.38 -42.71
N PRO A 675 37.82 -2.31 -42.10
CA PRO A 675 39.27 -2.16 -42.07
C PRO A 675 39.76 -2.02 -43.51
N PRO A 676 40.69 -1.09 -43.78
CA PRO A 676 41.20 -0.89 -45.13
C PRO A 676 41.77 -2.22 -45.63
N GLY A 677 41.19 -2.72 -46.72
CA GLY A 677 41.45 -4.05 -47.26
C GLY A 677 42.94 -4.36 -47.40
N GLY A 678 43.32 -5.56 -46.97
CA GLY A 678 44.60 -6.19 -47.26
C GLY A 678 44.59 -6.95 -48.58
#